data_AF-A0A8T7IXT3-F1
#
_entry.id   AF-A0A8T7IXT3-F1
#
_cell.length_a   1.000
_cell.length_b   1.000
_cell.length_c   1.000
_cell.angle_alpha   90.00
_cell.angle_beta   90.00
_cell.angle_gamma   90.00
#
_symmetry.space_group_name_H-M   'P 1'
#
loop_
_entity.id
_entity.type
_entity.pdbx_description
1 polymer ?
#
loop_
_entity_poly.entity_id
_entity_poly.type
_entity_poly.pdbx_seq_one_letter_code
_entity_poly.pdbx_strand_id
1 'polypeptide(L)'
;MKVTANRITKVLLTLTATSIIWGCMDSAETETNPETIDPSLPVSDWQLVWSDEFDGSSIDPTKWNHEVNCNGGGNNEQQCYTDSAANSFVQDGMLNIVALPAEEGAEKPYTSARLNTKGKGDFTYGRFEMRAKLPSGQGSWPAFWMLPTDNTYGGWPKSGEIDIVEAVNLKAVGADGVAENRVFGTLHYGQEWPDNESSGKEYTLPDGVNPADDFHTYAIEWQEGEIRWYVDNYLFATQRQSEVRYNSKDEAVGLAHKGWYAEYYNAGTGELETHWGSAPFDQDFHLLLNFAVGGDWPENVNATGVDADAFTNGQSYVIDYVRVYECSINPETGEGCATVRGGYDSEEDGLVEGTAPVPVPPSTGIAQNLTIFDGTSNPNWPAWDCCGGSAPAVVADADKGDVTEFTIGASPTVMGFISREAFITDDNGQATPFDASPLLEDGTISFEMKVETMPNDASATWLFKVESNEGSTAVELPLTDSSEGTAPVAGQWQTYTFSLASLEAAGLDLSAIDVIMIFPAWGAGDGAVYRVTNAKISSPTVGAAPSLTVFEDEVNPSWPAWDCCGGSTPLVEIDDDEHGNVTEFSIGASPTVMGFISRSEFITADGASPEPFDASAILSNGVIQFDMKVTSAPNDASAAWLFKVESNAGDTAVELPLTDSGEGVSPVVDQWMTYTFNLSDLADGGLDVSAIDVLMVFPAWGAGEGATYRLDNVKIYDPNASADFNGHVLFADEAKEGWAIWDCCGGSTPTVENDDTAHGMTAEFVIGAAPTVMGILADDGVLLDASSLLANGVVQFELKVVNAPNDASSTWLFKIESDGASTAVELPLTDSQEGVAPTVGEWQTYTYSLQDLFDAGLDISAIDVLMVFPAWGTGDGAVYRLDNVMITAP
;
A
#
# COMPACT_ATOMS: atom_id res chain seq x y z
N MET A 1 -10.44 48.85 -9.22
CA MET A 1 -10.06 50.26 -8.95
C MET A 1 -10.22 50.49 -7.45
N LYS A 2 -9.08 50.76 -6.79
CA LYS A 2 -8.89 50.99 -5.34
C LYS A 2 -9.64 52.22 -4.82
N VAL A 3 -10.07 52.20 -3.54
CA VAL A 3 -9.82 53.26 -2.52
C VAL A 3 -9.87 52.59 -1.12
N THR A 4 -8.77 52.10 -0.52
CA THR A 4 -7.93 52.69 0.57
C THR A 4 -8.70 53.41 1.72
N ALA A 5 -8.66 53.03 3.01
CA ALA A 5 -7.59 52.74 3.99
C ALA A 5 -7.30 53.91 4.98
N ASN A 6 -7.04 53.53 6.24
CA ASN A 6 -6.19 54.18 7.27
C ASN A 6 -6.78 55.31 8.16
N ARG A 7 -6.41 55.53 9.44
CA ARG A 7 -5.52 54.88 10.45
C ARG A 7 -5.62 55.63 11.82
N ILE A 8 -5.50 54.88 12.94
CA ILE A 8 -4.60 55.03 14.12
C ILE A 8 -4.77 56.20 15.15
N THR A 9 -4.69 55.81 16.45
CA THR A 9 -3.78 56.26 17.57
C THR A 9 -4.53 56.71 18.84
N LYS A 10 -4.67 55.89 19.90
CA LYS A 10 -3.74 55.48 21.02
C LYS A 10 -3.48 56.56 22.10
N VAL A 11 -3.33 56.04 23.35
CA VAL A 11 -2.58 56.53 24.55
C VAL A 11 -3.46 57.19 25.65
N LEU A 12 -3.39 56.93 26.97
CA LEU A 12 -2.82 55.90 27.87
C LEU A 12 -3.08 56.35 29.35
N LEU A 13 -2.99 55.42 30.32
CA LEU A 13 -2.66 55.54 31.77
C LEU A 13 -3.70 56.08 32.79
N THR A 14 -3.89 55.55 34.02
CA THR A 14 -3.60 54.29 34.77
C THR A 14 -3.99 54.48 36.26
N LEU A 15 -4.01 53.36 37.02
CA LEU A 15 -3.96 53.12 38.48
C LEU A 15 -5.30 52.96 39.21
N THR A 16 -5.55 51.94 40.05
CA THR A 16 -4.90 50.66 40.44
C THR A 16 -5.84 49.98 41.45
N ALA A 17 -5.98 48.66 41.41
CA ALA A 17 -5.84 47.74 42.57
C ALA A 17 -6.07 46.29 42.15
N THR A 18 -5.05 45.48 42.46
CA THR A 18 -4.76 44.07 42.14
C THR A 18 -5.61 43.04 42.88
N SER A 19 -6.04 42.00 42.16
CA SER A 19 -6.39 40.68 42.70
C SER A 19 -5.78 39.59 41.82
N ILE A 20 -5.13 38.64 42.49
CA ILE A 20 -4.32 37.54 41.97
C ILE A 20 -5.22 36.41 41.46
N ILE A 21 -5.07 36.00 40.20
CA ILE A 21 -5.40 34.65 39.72
C ILE A 21 -4.24 34.24 38.81
N TRP A 22 -3.48 33.24 39.25
CA TRP A 22 -2.43 32.59 38.48
C TRP A 22 -3.14 31.55 37.61
N GLY A 23 -3.09 31.75 36.29
CA GLY A 23 -3.57 30.78 35.31
C GLY A 23 -2.56 29.65 35.17
N CYS A 24 -3.03 28.41 35.27
CA CYS A 24 -2.35 27.26 34.71
C CYS A 24 -2.57 27.28 33.20
N MET A 25 -1.48 27.41 32.45
CA MET A 25 -1.32 26.85 31.11
C MET A 25 -0.30 25.74 31.27
N ASP A 26 -0.73 24.49 31.11
CA ASP A 26 -0.13 23.51 30.19
C ASP A 26 -0.86 22.16 30.32
N SER A 27 -1.12 21.58 29.15
CA SER A 27 -1.62 20.23 28.82
C SER A 27 -2.25 19.40 29.95
N ALA A 28 -3.59 19.25 29.90
CA ALA A 28 -4.19 18.04 30.44
C ALA A 28 -3.84 16.90 29.48
N GLU A 29 -2.74 16.20 29.74
CA GLU A 29 -2.56 14.85 29.20
C GLU A 29 -3.76 14.01 29.66
N THR A 30 -4.49 13.45 28.71
CA THR A 30 -5.40 12.34 28.95
C THR A 30 -4.56 11.14 29.35
N GLU A 31 -4.38 10.96 30.65
CA GLU A 31 -3.94 9.69 31.24
C GLU A 31 -5.09 8.68 31.13
N THR A 32 -5.41 8.24 29.91
CA THR A 32 -6.11 6.98 29.70
C THR A 32 -5.09 5.89 29.97
N ASN A 33 -5.06 5.38 31.20
CA ASN A 33 -4.34 4.18 31.52
C ASN A 33 -5.10 2.97 30.93
N PRO A 34 -4.60 2.36 29.84
CA PRO A 34 -5.30 1.27 29.14
C PRO A 34 -5.41 -0.01 29.99
N GLU A 35 -4.69 -0.11 31.11
CA GLU A 35 -4.74 -1.26 32.02
C GLU A 35 -5.83 -1.14 33.11
N THR A 36 -6.58 -0.04 33.15
CA THR A 36 -7.52 0.25 34.26
C THR A 36 -8.98 0.40 33.86
N ILE A 37 -9.33 0.25 32.59
CA ILE A 37 -10.73 0.24 32.15
C ILE A 37 -11.26 -1.19 32.28
N ASP A 38 -12.36 -1.34 33.01
CA ASP A 38 -13.17 -2.55 33.00
C ASP A 38 -14.04 -2.49 31.73
N PRO A 39 -13.71 -3.24 30.65
CA PRO A 39 -14.44 -3.17 29.38
C PRO A 39 -15.88 -3.69 29.48
N SER A 40 -16.29 -4.21 30.64
CA SER A 40 -17.67 -4.67 30.88
C SER A 40 -18.62 -3.57 31.36
N LEU A 41 -18.14 -2.36 31.63
CA LEU A 41 -18.95 -1.23 32.09
C LEU A 41 -19.04 -0.16 30.99
N PRO A 42 -20.26 0.21 30.53
CA PRO A 42 -20.41 1.34 29.62
C PRO A 42 -19.83 2.59 30.28
N VAL A 43 -18.97 3.30 29.54
CA VAL A 43 -18.49 4.63 29.92
C VAL A 43 -19.69 5.52 30.24
N SER A 44 -19.58 6.34 31.29
CA SER A 44 -20.67 7.21 31.81
C SER A 44 -21.18 8.25 30.79
N ASP A 45 -20.56 8.31 29.63
CA ASP A 45 -20.71 9.34 28.62
C ASP A 45 -21.76 8.97 27.56
N TRP A 46 -22.30 7.74 27.58
CA TRP A 46 -23.49 7.34 26.81
C TRP A 46 -24.78 7.79 27.51
N GLN A 47 -25.67 8.47 26.77
CA GLN A 47 -26.97 8.94 27.28
C GLN A 47 -28.10 8.17 26.59
N LEU A 48 -28.97 7.54 27.38
CA LEU A 48 -30.12 6.82 26.84
C LEU A 48 -31.13 7.80 26.21
N VAL A 49 -31.37 7.67 24.91
CA VAL A 49 -32.28 8.56 24.15
C VAL A 49 -33.56 7.87 23.68
N TRP A 50 -33.51 6.55 23.50
CA TRP A 50 -34.68 5.75 23.16
C TRP A 50 -34.54 4.33 23.74
N SER A 51 -35.64 3.75 24.20
CA SER A 51 -35.65 2.34 24.60
C SER A 51 -37.03 1.71 24.53
N ASP A 52 -37.05 0.38 24.49
CA ASP A 52 -38.20 -0.43 24.89
C ASP A 52 -37.74 -1.55 25.81
N GLU A 53 -38.20 -1.50 27.07
CA GLU A 53 -37.94 -2.51 28.10
C GLU A 53 -39.03 -3.60 28.13
N PHE A 54 -40.02 -3.49 27.25
CA PHE A 54 -41.16 -4.42 27.14
C PHE A 54 -41.91 -4.70 28.47
N ASP A 55 -41.84 -3.78 29.44
CA ASP A 55 -42.58 -3.82 30.72
C ASP A 55 -44.11 -3.68 30.56
N GLY A 56 -44.56 -3.29 29.37
CA GLY A 56 -45.97 -3.14 29.03
C GLY A 56 -46.72 -4.48 28.93
N SER A 57 -48.03 -4.43 28.69
CA SER A 57 -48.83 -5.63 28.42
C SER A 57 -48.92 -6.01 26.93
N SER A 58 -48.31 -5.22 26.05
CA SER A 58 -48.38 -5.36 24.60
C SER A 58 -47.25 -4.58 23.93
N ILE A 59 -46.93 -4.92 22.69
CA ILE A 59 -46.01 -4.18 21.83
C ILE A 59 -46.53 -2.75 21.65
N ASP A 60 -45.67 -1.74 21.85
CA ASP A 60 -46.04 -0.33 21.76
C ASP A 60 -46.15 0.12 20.29
N PRO A 61 -47.35 0.42 19.76
CA PRO A 61 -47.52 0.82 18.37
C PRO A 61 -47.02 2.24 18.09
N THR A 62 -46.59 2.99 19.11
CA THR A 62 -45.90 4.28 18.92
C THR A 62 -44.41 4.10 18.66
N LYS A 63 -43.85 2.93 18.95
CA LYS A 63 -42.43 2.57 18.74
C LYS A 63 -42.23 1.61 17.58
N TRP A 64 -43.11 0.61 17.44
CA TRP A 64 -42.94 -0.49 16.49
C TRP A 64 -44.02 -0.51 15.43
N ASN A 65 -43.63 -0.75 14.17
CA ASN A 65 -44.49 -1.17 13.07
C ASN A 65 -44.40 -2.68 12.89
N HIS A 66 -45.51 -3.35 12.58
CA HIS A 66 -45.49 -4.73 12.10
C HIS A 66 -45.40 -4.74 10.58
N GLU A 67 -44.45 -5.48 10.05
CA GLU A 67 -44.38 -5.79 8.63
C GLU A 67 -45.18 -7.08 8.35
N VAL A 68 -46.14 -7.01 7.43
CA VAL A 68 -47.05 -8.13 7.12
C VAL A 68 -46.99 -8.45 5.64
N ASN A 69 -46.33 -9.56 5.28
CA ASN A 69 -46.18 -10.02 3.90
C ASN A 69 -45.71 -11.50 3.83
N CYS A 70 -45.64 -12.05 2.61
CA CYS A 70 -45.08 -13.37 2.31
C CYS A 70 -43.98 -13.28 1.23
N ASN A 71 -43.32 -12.12 1.12
CA ASN A 71 -42.51 -11.75 -0.05
C ASN A 71 -41.17 -12.49 -0.14
N GLY A 72 -40.77 -13.20 0.92
CA GLY A 72 -39.52 -13.95 0.97
C GLY A 72 -38.26 -13.11 1.27
N GLY A 73 -38.42 -11.86 1.70
CA GLY A 73 -37.33 -11.00 2.20
C GLY A 73 -36.31 -10.51 1.17
N GLY A 74 -36.31 -11.06 -0.04
CA GLY A 74 -35.20 -10.92 -1.00
C GLY A 74 -34.31 -12.16 -1.06
N ASN A 75 -34.48 -13.10 -0.13
CA ASN A 75 -33.59 -14.22 0.13
C ASN A 75 -34.31 -15.58 0.09
N ASN A 76 -35.43 -15.66 -0.64
CA ASN A 76 -36.27 -16.86 -0.77
C ASN A 76 -36.79 -17.46 0.55
N GLU A 77 -37.02 -16.62 1.57
CA GLU A 77 -37.47 -17.03 2.90
C GLU A 77 -38.84 -17.79 2.87
N GLN A 78 -39.06 -18.69 3.83
CA GLN A 78 -40.17 -19.67 3.87
C GLN A 78 -41.30 -19.32 4.84
N GLN A 79 -41.32 -18.12 5.40
CA GLN A 79 -42.37 -17.64 6.29
C GLN A 79 -43.19 -16.49 5.69
N CYS A 80 -44.44 -16.37 6.15
CA CYS A 80 -45.18 -15.12 6.09
C CYS A 80 -45.01 -14.35 7.41
N TYR A 81 -44.63 -13.08 7.35
CA TYR A 81 -44.65 -12.19 8.50
C TYR A 81 -46.09 -11.73 8.80
N THR A 82 -46.50 -11.74 10.07
CA THR A 82 -47.86 -11.39 10.50
C THR A 82 -47.86 -10.45 11.72
N ASP A 83 -49.00 -9.82 11.99
CA ASP A 83 -49.29 -9.04 13.19
C ASP A 83 -50.04 -9.86 14.27
N SER A 84 -50.08 -11.19 14.12
CA SER A 84 -50.77 -12.08 15.03
C SER A 84 -50.08 -12.11 16.40
N ALA A 85 -50.89 -12.10 17.47
CA ALA A 85 -50.41 -12.32 18.83
C ALA A 85 -49.83 -13.74 19.05
N ALA A 86 -49.96 -14.64 18.08
CA ALA A 86 -49.27 -15.93 18.09
C ALA A 86 -47.80 -15.83 17.63
N ASN A 87 -47.47 -14.85 16.79
CA ASN A 87 -46.13 -14.64 16.25
C ASN A 87 -45.35 -13.53 16.94
N SER A 88 -46.03 -12.54 17.55
CA SER A 88 -45.34 -11.53 18.36
C SER A 88 -46.17 -11.06 19.55
N PHE A 89 -45.60 -11.09 20.75
CA PHE A 89 -46.28 -10.67 21.98
C PHE A 89 -45.29 -10.31 23.10
N VAL A 90 -45.78 -9.56 24.08
CA VAL A 90 -45.03 -9.26 25.31
C VAL A 90 -45.48 -10.21 26.41
N GLN A 91 -44.53 -10.89 27.04
CA GLN A 91 -44.77 -11.76 28.19
C GLN A 91 -43.61 -11.68 29.17
N ASP A 92 -43.94 -11.57 30.47
CA ASP A 92 -42.96 -11.55 31.56
C ASP A 92 -41.90 -10.45 31.41
N GLY A 93 -42.29 -9.29 30.86
CA GLY A 93 -41.40 -8.15 30.61
C GLY A 93 -40.53 -8.29 29.36
N MET A 94 -40.80 -9.27 28.48
CA MET A 94 -39.97 -9.55 27.31
C MET A 94 -40.81 -9.64 26.05
N LEU A 95 -40.27 -9.16 24.92
CA LEU A 95 -40.81 -9.40 23.60
C LEU A 95 -40.49 -10.84 23.16
N ASN A 96 -41.49 -11.54 22.65
CA ASN A 96 -41.35 -12.87 22.06
C ASN A 96 -41.75 -12.78 20.60
N ILE A 97 -40.82 -13.10 19.69
CA ILE A 97 -41.10 -13.35 18.27
C ILE A 97 -41.05 -14.86 18.04
N VAL A 98 -42.14 -15.43 17.54
CA VAL A 98 -42.32 -16.89 17.44
C VAL A 98 -42.58 -17.31 16.00
N ALA A 99 -41.69 -18.16 15.49
CA ALA A 99 -41.89 -18.86 14.23
C ALA A 99 -42.73 -20.12 14.44
N LEU A 100 -43.80 -20.28 13.68
CA LEU A 100 -44.78 -21.36 13.80
C LEU A 100 -45.05 -22.01 12.43
N PRO A 101 -45.42 -23.30 12.39
CA PRO A 101 -45.97 -23.91 11.18
C PRO A 101 -47.24 -23.16 10.78
N ALA A 102 -47.36 -22.83 9.49
CA ALA A 102 -48.55 -22.18 8.97
C ALA A 102 -49.72 -23.18 8.90
N GLU A 103 -50.95 -22.64 8.88
CA GLU A 103 -52.13 -23.47 8.65
C GLU A 103 -52.09 -24.13 7.27
N GLU A 104 -52.72 -25.31 7.14
CA GLU A 104 -52.79 -26.04 5.88
C GLU A 104 -53.39 -25.16 4.77
N GLY A 105 -52.64 -24.97 3.69
CA GLY A 105 -53.06 -24.15 2.54
C GLY A 105 -52.60 -22.68 2.59
N ALA A 106 -51.79 -22.28 3.59
CA ALA A 106 -51.09 -21.00 3.57
C ALA A 106 -50.12 -20.86 2.39
N GLU A 107 -49.78 -19.61 2.03
CA GLU A 107 -48.88 -19.30 0.91
C GLU A 107 -47.45 -19.82 1.13
N LYS A 108 -47.00 -19.75 2.38
CA LYS A 108 -45.69 -20.22 2.84
C LYS A 108 -45.88 -21.22 4.00
N PRO A 109 -44.96 -22.17 4.19
CA PRO A 109 -45.09 -23.22 5.20
C PRO A 109 -44.97 -22.74 6.65
N TYR A 110 -44.45 -21.53 6.89
CA TYR A 110 -44.28 -20.96 8.23
C TYR A 110 -44.91 -19.58 8.37
N THR A 111 -45.13 -19.17 9.61
CA THR A 111 -45.49 -17.80 10.00
C THR A 111 -44.50 -17.27 11.03
N SER A 112 -44.21 -15.98 11.01
CA SER A 112 -43.35 -15.31 11.99
C SER A 112 -43.72 -13.83 12.12
N ALA A 113 -42.88 -13.00 12.73
CA ALA A 113 -43.04 -11.55 12.78
C ALA A 113 -41.75 -10.81 12.44
N ARG A 114 -41.92 -9.60 11.86
CA ARG A 114 -40.89 -8.62 11.60
C ARG A 114 -41.39 -7.26 12.09
N LEU A 115 -40.63 -6.65 12.98
CA LEU A 115 -40.93 -5.34 13.55
C LEU A 115 -39.91 -4.32 13.06
N ASN A 116 -40.31 -3.07 12.87
CA ASN A 116 -39.38 -1.98 12.59
C ASN A 116 -39.76 -0.65 13.25
N THR A 117 -38.80 0.25 13.40
CA THR A 117 -39.02 1.59 14.00
C THR A 117 -39.17 2.70 12.96
N LYS A 118 -39.34 2.38 11.66
CA LYS A 118 -39.37 3.38 10.58
C LYS A 118 -40.40 4.49 10.84
N GLY A 119 -39.95 5.74 10.91
CA GLY A 119 -40.78 6.91 11.18
C GLY A 119 -41.28 7.02 12.63
N LYS A 120 -40.70 6.24 13.55
CA LYS A 120 -41.02 6.18 14.98
C LYS A 120 -39.78 6.30 15.87
N GLY A 121 -38.64 5.81 15.38
CA GLY A 121 -37.31 5.96 15.94
C GLY A 121 -36.32 5.76 14.79
N ASP A 122 -35.74 6.87 14.34
CA ASP A 122 -34.80 6.95 13.24
C ASP A 122 -33.57 7.68 13.80
N PHE A 123 -32.37 7.15 13.54
CA PHE A 123 -31.17 7.54 14.25
C PHE A 123 -29.97 7.59 13.30
N THR A 124 -29.10 8.58 13.50
CA THR A 124 -27.76 8.64 12.92
C THR A 124 -26.75 8.68 14.05
N TYR A 125 -25.78 7.76 14.01
CA TYR A 125 -24.77 7.53 15.06
C TYR A 125 -25.35 7.13 16.42
N GLY A 126 -24.50 6.59 17.28
CA GLY A 126 -24.84 6.18 18.64
C GLY A 126 -24.51 4.73 18.96
N ARG A 127 -24.95 4.29 20.14
CA ARG A 127 -24.88 2.88 20.55
C ARG A 127 -26.27 2.26 20.46
N PHE A 128 -26.37 1.15 19.74
CA PHE A 128 -27.61 0.43 19.53
C PHE A 128 -27.44 -0.96 20.13
N GLU A 129 -28.20 -1.31 21.15
CA GLU A 129 -28.06 -2.60 21.81
C GLU A 129 -29.40 -3.29 22.05
N MET A 130 -29.35 -4.61 21.98
CA MET A 130 -30.45 -5.49 22.30
C MET A 130 -29.95 -6.63 23.17
N ARG A 131 -30.67 -6.91 24.25
CA ARG A 131 -30.43 -8.11 25.05
C ARG A 131 -31.46 -9.18 24.68
N ALA A 132 -31.00 -10.31 24.15
CA ALA A 132 -31.88 -11.35 23.64
C ALA A 132 -31.29 -12.75 23.81
N LYS A 133 -32.17 -13.75 23.79
CA LYS A 133 -31.84 -15.16 23.61
C LYS A 133 -32.31 -15.60 22.22
N LEU A 134 -31.38 -16.05 21.40
CA LEU A 134 -31.65 -16.40 20.01
C LEU A 134 -32.37 -17.77 19.88
N PRO A 135 -33.18 -17.96 18.83
CA PRO A 135 -33.77 -19.26 18.51
C PRO A 135 -32.73 -20.25 17.98
N SER A 136 -33.09 -21.54 17.95
CA SER A 136 -32.26 -22.63 17.42
C SER A 136 -33.01 -23.52 16.44
N GLY A 137 -32.26 -24.25 15.60
CA GLY A 137 -32.77 -25.29 14.71
C GLY A 137 -32.43 -25.04 13.24
N GLN A 138 -32.26 -26.10 12.45
CA GLN A 138 -31.95 -25.98 11.03
C GLN A 138 -33.07 -25.23 10.29
N GLY A 139 -32.70 -24.16 9.60
CA GLY A 139 -33.59 -23.20 8.95
C GLY A 139 -33.90 -21.96 9.79
N SER A 140 -33.44 -21.84 11.04
CA SER A 140 -33.71 -20.65 11.87
C SER A 140 -32.81 -19.48 11.48
N TRP A 141 -33.38 -18.28 11.29
CA TRP A 141 -32.61 -17.07 10.98
C TRP A 141 -33.12 -15.82 11.72
N PRO A 142 -32.74 -15.62 13.01
CA PRO A 142 -32.98 -14.37 13.74
C PRO A 142 -32.07 -13.23 13.28
N ALA A 143 -32.60 -12.00 13.26
CA ALA A 143 -31.81 -10.81 12.96
C ALA A 143 -32.22 -9.59 13.81
N PHE A 144 -31.23 -8.77 14.16
CA PHE A 144 -31.36 -7.40 14.65
C PHE A 144 -30.47 -6.52 13.78
N TRP A 145 -31.07 -5.58 13.06
CA TRP A 145 -30.43 -4.91 11.93
C TRP A 145 -31.09 -3.56 11.65
N MET A 146 -30.55 -2.82 10.69
CA MET A 146 -30.94 -1.45 10.39
C MET A 146 -30.97 -1.20 8.89
N LEU A 147 -31.97 -0.42 8.46
CA LEU A 147 -32.07 0.08 7.09
C LEU A 147 -32.20 1.60 7.09
N PRO A 148 -31.79 2.27 6.00
CA PRO A 148 -31.94 3.71 5.87
C PRO A 148 -33.44 4.05 5.85
N THR A 149 -33.79 5.13 6.54
CA THR A 149 -35.17 5.64 6.55
C THR A 149 -35.51 6.24 5.19
N ASP A 150 -34.56 6.95 4.58
CA ASP A 150 -34.64 7.54 3.24
C ASP A 150 -33.59 6.98 2.28
N ASN A 151 -33.95 6.84 1.00
CA ASN A 151 -33.08 6.30 -0.05
C ASN A 151 -32.21 7.42 -0.66
N THR A 152 -31.40 8.10 0.15
CA THR A 152 -30.62 9.29 -0.25
C THR A 152 -29.70 9.04 -1.44
N TYR A 153 -29.06 7.86 -1.50
CA TYR A 153 -28.06 7.50 -2.52
C TYR A 153 -28.62 6.57 -3.61
N GLY A 154 -29.88 6.16 -3.48
CA GLY A 154 -30.52 5.16 -4.35
C GLY A 154 -31.25 4.08 -3.54
N GLY A 155 -31.89 3.14 -4.23
CA GLY A 155 -32.46 1.96 -3.57
C GLY A 155 -31.39 1.08 -2.92
N TRP A 156 -31.82 0.07 -2.16
CA TRP A 156 -30.90 -0.94 -1.64
C TRP A 156 -30.04 -1.54 -2.77
N PRO A 157 -28.73 -1.71 -2.58
CA PRO A 157 -27.93 -1.49 -1.36
C PRO A 157 -27.35 -0.06 -1.22
N LYS A 158 -27.58 0.83 -2.20
CA LYS A 158 -26.80 2.07 -2.36
C LYS A 158 -26.90 3.00 -1.15
N SER A 159 -28.02 2.94 -0.43
CA SER A 159 -28.24 3.71 0.80
C SER A 159 -27.87 2.96 2.09
N GLY A 160 -27.24 1.80 1.98
CA GLY A 160 -26.69 1.03 3.10
C GLY A 160 -27.65 0.03 3.76
N GLU A 161 -27.08 -0.91 4.50
CA GLU A 161 -27.71 -1.80 5.48
C GLU A 161 -26.68 -2.11 6.58
N ILE A 162 -27.12 -2.13 7.85
CA ILE A 162 -26.26 -2.45 9.00
C ILE A 162 -26.87 -3.62 9.78
N ASP A 163 -26.22 -4.77 9.74
CA ASP A 163 -26.63 -5.94 10.51
C ASP A 163 -25.90 -5.97 11.85
N ILE A 164 -26.62 -5.64 12.93
CA ILE A 164 -26.06 -5.63 14.30
C ILE A 164 -25.78 -7.06 14.75
N VAL A 165 -26.73 -7.96 14.49
CA VAL A 165 -26.51 -9.40 14.65
C VAL A 165 -27.44 -10.20 13.74
N GLU A 166 -26.85 -11.15 13.03
CA GLU A 166 -27.55 -12.27 12.42
C GLU A 166 -27.00 -13.60 12.93
N ALA A 167 -27.82 -14.63 12.91
CA ALA A 167 -27.37 -16.00 13.11
C ALA A 167 -28.20 -16.95 12.25
N VAL A 168 -27.62 -18.06 11.82
CA VAL A 168 -28.35 -19.13 11.14
C VAL A 168 -28.15 -20.45 11.84
N ASN A 169 -29.19 -21.29 11.86
CA ASN A 169 -29.10 -22.71 12.21
C ASN A 169 -28.50 -23.03 13.59
N LEU A 170 -28.54 -22.12 14.57
CA LEU A 170 -27.93 -22.34 15.88
C LEU A 170 -28.35 -23.71 16.47
N LYS A 171 -27.37 -24.44 17.01
CA LYS A 171 -27.45 -25.84 17.51
C LYS A 171 -27.68 -26.92 16.46
N ALA A 172 -27.87 -26.59 15.18
CA ALA A 172 -27.80 -27.59 14.12
C ALA A 172 -26.36 -28.12 14.02
N VAL A 173 -26.22 -29.43 13.81
CA VAL A 173 -24.91 -30.08 13.76
C VAL A 173 -24.45 -30.14 12.31
N GLY A 174 -23.29 -29.54 12.03
CA GLY A 174 -22.65 -29.57 10.71
C GLY A 174 -22.10 -30.95 10.34
N ALA A 175 -21.58 -31.06 9.11
CA ALA A 175 -20.95 -32.29 8.63
C ALA A 175 -19.68 -32.68 9.42
N ASP A 176 -19.06 -31.70 10.07
CA ASP A 176 -17.92 -31.83 10.98
C ASP A 176 -18.28 -32.34 12.38
N GLY A 177 -19.58 -32.42 12.69
CA GLY A 177 -20.08 -32.82 14.00
C GLY A 177 -20.12 -31.70 15.04
N VAL A 178 -19.85 -30.46 14.66
CA VAL A 178 -19.89 -29.29 15.54
C VAL A 178 -21.28 -28.64 15.47
N ALA A 179 -21.80 -28.21 16.62
CA ALA A 179 -23.07 -27.50 16.69
C ALA A 179 -22.85 -26.03 16.35
N GLU A 180 -23.64 -25.49 15.41
CA GLU A 180 -23.55 -24.10 14.98
C GLU A 180 -23.80 -23.15 16.16
N ASN A 181 -22.89 -22.21 16.36
CA ASN A 181 -22.89 -21.28 17.48
C ASN A 181 -22.39 -19.88 17.11
N ARG A 182 -22.24 -19.60 15.81
CA ARG A 182 -21.74 -18.32 15.30
C ARG A 182 -22.85 -17.29 15.15
N VAL A 183 -22.47 -16.04 15.31
CA VAL A 183 -23.25 -14.85 14.98
C VAL A 183 -22.45 -13.97 14.00
N PHE A 184 -23.10 -13.11 13.26
CA PHE A 184 -22.51 -12.32 12.18
C PHE A 184 -22.89 -10.84 12.33
N GLY A 185 -21.93 -9.95 12.07
CA GLY A 185 -22.16 -8.52 11.89
C GLY A 185 -21.67 -8.08 10.52
N THR A 186 -22.51 -7.37 9.76
CA THR A 186 -22.30 -7.15 8.33
C THR A 186 -22.76 -5.75 7.90
N LEU A 187 -22.08 -5.20 6.89
CA LEU A 187 -22.51 -4.02 6.14
C LEU A 187 -22.78 -4.41 4.69
N HIS A 188 -23.83 -3.82 4.09
CA HIS A 188 -24.08 -3.87 2.65
C HIS A 188 -24.04 -2.45 2.06
N TYR A 189 -23.34 -2.26 0.94
CA TYR A 189 -23.11 -0.96 0.31
C TYR A 189 -22.70 -1.09 -1.17
N GLY A 190 -22.24 0.01 -1.79
CA GLY A 190 -21.63 -0.01 -3.13
C GLY A 190 -22.62 0.28 -4.26
N GLN A 191 -22.56 -0.54 -5.33
CA GLN A 191 -23.31 -0.32 -6.57
C GLN A 191 -24.75 -0.85 -6.50
N GLU A 192 -25.51 -0.70 -7.59
CA GLU A 192 -26.88 -1.26 -7.66
C GLU A 192 -26.82 -2.79 -7.74
N TRP A 193 -27.78 -3.48 -7.13
CA TRP A 193 -27.92 -4.93 -7.28
C TRP A 193 -28.00 -5.31 -8.77
N PRO A 194 -27.28 -6.35 -9.23
CA PRO A 194 -26.59 -7.38 -8.44
C PRO A 194 -25.12 -7.09 -8.13
N ASP A 195 -24.58 -5.94 -8.51
CA ASP A 195 -23.16 -5.58 -8.39
C ASP A 195 -22.85 -4.93 -7.02
N ASN A 196 -23.73 -5.17 -6.05
CA ASN A 196 -23.55 -4.70 -4.69
C ASN A 196 -22.41 -5.42 -3.98
N GLU A 197 -21.87 -4.76 -2.96
CA GLU A 197 -20.82 -5.34 -2.13
C GLU A 197 -21.29 -5.49 -0.68
N SER A 198 -20.58 -6.34 0.07
CA SER A 198 -20.80 -6.52 1.51
C SER A 198 -19.52 -6.95 2.21
N SER A 199 -19.32 -6.48 3.44
CA SER A 199 -18.22 -6.85 4.32
C SER A 199 -18.73 -7.12 5.73
N GLY A 200 -18.19 -8.14 6.39
CA GLY A 200 -18.67 -8.57 7.69
C GLY A 200 -17.78 -9.60 8.34
N LYS A 201 -18.10 -9.96 9.59
CA LYS A 201 -17.31 -10.92 10.37
C LYS A 201 -18.19 -11.80 11.25
N GLU A 202 -17.77 -13.05 11.40
CA GLU A 202 -18.39 -14.01 12.30
C GLU A 202 -17.76 -13.97 13.70
N TYR A 203 -18.55 -14.30 14.72
CA TYR A 203 -18.11 -14.40 16.11
C TYR A 203 -18.72 -15.60 16.82
N THR A 204 -17.90 -16.27 17.62
CA THR A 204 -18.31 -17.36 18.50
C THR A 204 -18.08 -16.96 19.95
N LEU A 205 -19.10 -17.14 20.79
CA LEU A 205 -18.96 -16.93 22.23
C LEU A 205 -17.91 -17.89 22.84
N PRO A 206 -17.13 -17.44 23.85
CA PRO A 206 -16.13 -18.27 24.51
C PRO A 206 -16.70 -19.58 25.09
N ASP A 207 -15.82 -20.55 25.32
CA ASP A 207 -16.13 -21.86 25.94
C ASP A 207 -17.19 -22.68 25.19
N GLY A 208 -17.48 -22.34 23.92
CA GLY A 208 -18.47 -23.02 23.10
C GLY A 208 -19.92 -22.74 23.53
N VAL A 209 -20.15 -21.64 24.26
CA VAL A 209 -21.49 -21.19 24.61
C VAL A 209 -22.30 -20.95 23.33
N ASN A 210 -23.56 -21.41 23.33
CA ASN A 210 -24.45 -21.18 22.20
C ASN A 210 -25.33 -19.95 22.46
N PRO A 211 -25.48 -19.03 21.50
CA PRO A 211 -26.38 -17.87 21.61
C PRO A 211 -27.86 -18.24 21.90
N ALA A 212 -28.25 -19.50 21.66
CA ALA A 212 -29.59 -20.00 21.96
C ALA A 212 -29.72 -20.67 23.35
N ASP A 213 -28.70 -20.64 24.20
CA ASP A 213 -28.75 -21.20 25.56
C ASP A 213 -29.14 -20.17 26.63
N ASP A 214 -28.66 -18.94 26.54
CA ASP A 214 -28.93 -17.86 27.50
C ASP A 214 -29.10 -16.51 26.78
N PHE A 215 -29.42 -15.47 27.54
CA PHE A 215 -29.49 -14.11 27.05
C PHE A 215 -28.10 -13.49 26.95
N HIS A 216 -27.83 -12.90 25.80
CA HIS A 216 -26.63 -12.13 25.49
C HIS A 216 -27.00 -10.71 25.04
N THR A 217 -26.08 -9.78 25.18
CA THR A 217 -26.24 -8.41 24.68
C THR A 217 -25.50 -8.25 23.36
N TYR A 218 -26.23 -7.91 22.30
CA TYR A 218 -25.71 -7.64 20.96
C TYR A 218 -25.78 -6.14 20.73
N ALA A 219 -24.69 -5.53 20.28
CA ALA A 219 -24.67 -4.10 20.06
C ALA A 219 -23.77 -3.67 18.92
N ILE A 220 -24.03 -2.48 18.39
CA ILE A 220 -23.03 -1.68 17.69
C ILE A 220 -22.80 -0.35 18.40
N GLU A 221 -21.61 0.20 18.20
CA GLU A 221 -21.33 1.63 18.39
C GLU A 221 -20.94 2.21 17.03
N TRP A 222 -21.74 3.16 16.55
CA TRP A 222 -21.60 3.80 15.25
C TRP A 222 -21.26 5.28 15.45
N GLN A 223 -20.14 5.69 14.86
CA GLN A 223 -19.72 7.09 14.75
C GLN A 223 -19.45 7.42 13.28
N GLU A 224 -19.25 8.69 12.97
CA GLU A 224 -18.82 9.13 11.64
C GLU A 224 -17.54 8.37 11.23
N GLY A 225 -17.60 7.69 10.08
CA GLY A 225 -16.47 6.94 9.53
C GLY A 225 -16.10 5.62 10.21
N GLU A 226 -16.74 5.19 11.31
CA GLU A 226 -16.43 3.91 11.98
C GLU A 226 -17.66 3.26 12.65
N ILE A 227 -17.83 1.94 12.45
CA ILE A 227 -18.84 1.12 13.13
C ILE A 227 -18.14 -0.04 13.84
N ARG A 228 -18.50 -0.29 15.10
CA ARG A 228 -17.93 -1.36 15.95
C ARG A 228 -19.01 -2.28 16.46
N TRP A 229 -18.81 -3.59 16.41
CA TRP A 229 -19.76 -4.62 16.82
C TRP A 229 -19.35 -5.31 18.11
N TYR A 230 -20.34 -5.60 18.95
CA TYR A 230 -20.15 -6.14 20.29
C TYR A 230 -21.10 -7.31 20.58
N VAL A 231 -20.57 -8.32 21.28
CA VAL A 231 -21.36 -9.35 21.97
C VAL A 231 -20.90 -9.41 23.42
N ASP A 232 -21.81 -9.22 24.38
CA ASP A 232 -21.52 -9.13 25.81
C ASP A 232 -20.36 -8.16 26.14
N ASN A 233 -20.38 -7.01 25.47
CA ASN A 233 -19.35 -5.95 25.51
C ASN A 233 -17.98 -6.35 24.93
N TYR A 234 -17.84 -7.55 24.38
CA TYR A 234 -16.67 -7.91 23.61
C TYR A 234 -16.77 -7.37 22.18
N LEU A 235 -15.92 -6.41 21.83
CA LEU A 235 -15.80 -5.87 20.47
C LEU A 235 -15.21 -6.95 19.54
N PHE A 236 -15.97 -7.49 18.59
CA PHE A 236 -15.44 -8.55 17.71
C PHE A 236 -15.12 -8.08 16.29
N ALA A 237 -15.70 -6.97 15.85
CA ALA A 237 -15.48 -6.39 14.54
C ALA A 237 -15.52 -4.85 14.57
N THR A 238 -14.70 -4.23 13.73
CA THR A 238 -14.68 -2.79 13.41
C THR A 238 -14.64 -2.67 11.89
N GLN A 239 -15.44 -1.76 11.34
CA GLN A 239 -15.35 -1.35 9.94
C GLN A 239 -15.21 0.16 9.87
N ARG A 240 -14.45 0.65 8.88
CA ARG A 240 -14.21 2.08 8.65
C ARG A 240 -14.57 2.49 7.22
N GLN A 241 -14.81 3.78 7.04
CA GLN A 241 -14.92 4.39 5.71
C GLN A 241 -13.60 4.27 4.97
N SER A 242 -13.65 4.33 3.64
CA SER A 242 -12.40 4.35 2.87
C SER A 242 -11.64 5.66 3.05
N GLU A 243 -10.31 5.58 3.08
CA GLU A 243 -9.44 6.76 3.15
C GLU A 243 -8.71 6.92 1.83
N VAL A 244 -8.93 8.05 1.14
CA VAL A 244 -8.31 8.33 -0.16
C VAL A 244 -6.97 9.03 0.04
N ARG A 245 -5.94 8.58 -0.68
CA ARG A 245 -4.66 9.31 -0.78
C ARG A 245 -4.76 10.34 -1.89
N TYR A 246 -4.39 11.57 -1.56
CA TYR A 246 -4.32 12.68 -2.52
C TYR A 246 -2.87 13.12 -2.72
N ASN A 247 -2.53 13.48 -3.95
CA ASN A 247 -1.25 14.14 -4.23
C ASN A 247 -1.30 15.64 -3.86
N SER A 248 -0.18 16.35 -4.04
CA SER A 248 -0.04 17.79 -3.75
C SER A 248 -0.91 18.72 -4.62
N LYS A 249 -1.67 18.17 -5.58
CA LYS A 249 -2.63 18.87 -6.46
C LYS A 249 -4.09 18.56 -6.12
N ASP A 250 -4.35 17.93 -4.98
CA ASP A 250 -5.68 17.47 -4.55
C ASP A 250 -6.30 16.41 -5.49
N GLU A 251 -5.48 15.61 -6.18
CA GLU A 251 -5.95 14.55 -7.07
C GLU A 251 -5.83 13.18 -6.39
N ALA A 252 -6.86 12.35 -6.51
CA ALA A 252 -6.89 11.01 -5.90
C ALA A 252 -5.90 10.07 -6.61
N VAL A 253 -5.01 9.43 -5.85
CA VAL A 253 -3.93 8.58 -6.37
C VAL A 253 -3.97 7.15 -5.83
N GLY A 254 -4.93 6.84 -4.96
CA GLY A 254 -5.09 5.52 -4.36
C GLY A 254 -5.88 5.58 -3.06
N LEU A 255 -5.92 4.46 -2.32
CA LEU A 255 -6.48 4.37 -0.98
C LEU A 255 -5.37 4.17 0.06
N ALA A 256 -5.53 4.77 1.23
CA ALA A 256 -4.72 4.50 2.44
C ALA A 256 -5.40 3.43 3.31
N HIS A 257 -6.73 3.33 3.23
CA HIS A 257 -7.52 2.26 3.83
C HIS A 257 -8.70 1.92 2.92
N LYS A 258 -8.93 0.62 2.71
CA LYS A 258 -10.03 0.09 1.91
C LYS A 258 -11.23 -0.23 2.80
N GLY A 259 -12.18 0.70 2.83
CA GLY A 259 -13.40 0.59 3.62
C GLY A 259 -14.64 0.41 2.76
N TRP A 260 -15.79 0.84 3.28
CA TRP A 260 -17.00 0.96 2.46
C TRP A 260 -16.92 2.14 1.48
N TYR A 261 -17.84 2.15 0.52
CA TYR A 261 -18.03 3.23 -0.44
C TYR A 261 -19.51 3.32 -0.86
N ALA A 262 -19.86 4.44 -1.49
CA ALA A 262 -21.14 4.64 -2.15
C ALA A 262 -20.93 5.08 -3.60
N GLU A 263 -21.87 4.72 -4.48
CA GLU A 263 -21.88 5.19 -5.87
C GLU A 263 -23.21 5.88 -6.17
N TYR A 264 -23.16 7.18 -6.45
CA TYR A 264 -24.36 7.96 -6.73
C TYR A 264 -24.08 9.11 -7.70
N TYR A 265 -25.16 9.64 -8.29
CA TYR A 265 -25.07 10.71 -9.27
C TYR A 265 -24.76 12.04 -8.59
N ASN A 266 -23.69 12.70 -9.05
CA ASN A 266 -23.37 14.04 -8.63
C ASN A 266 -24.43 15.03 -9.16
N ALA A 267 -25.06 15.78 -8.25
CA ALA A 267 -26.17 16.66 -8.59
C ALA A 267 -25.78 17.84 -9.50
N GLY A 268 -24.48 18.19 -9.56
CA GLY A 268 -23.96 19.27 -10.38
C GLY A 268 -23.57 18.85 -11.80
N THR A 269 -22.85 17.73 -11.93
CA THR A 269 -22.36 17.20 -13.21
C THR A 269 -23.38 16.27 -13.88
N GLY A 270 -24.19 15.57 -13.09
CA GLY A 270 -25.08 14.49 -13.56
C GLY A 270 -24.33 13.20 -13.87
N GLU A 271 -23.04 13.12 -13.53
CA GLU A 271 -22.20 11.93 -13.71
C GLU A 271 -22.32 11.01 -12.50
N LEU A 272 -22.21 9.72 -12.74
CA LEU A 272 -22.17 8.71 -11.70
C LEU A 272 -20.76 8.68 -11.13
N GLU A 273 -20.62 8.94 -9.84
CA GLU A 273 -19.33 9.06 -9.16
C GLU A 273 -19.23 8.07 -8.00
N THR A 274 -18.01 7.59 -7.76
CA THR A 274 -17.67 6.82 -6.57
C THR A 274 -17.31 7.78 -5.44
N HIS A 275 -17.82 7.49 -4.24
CA HIS A 275 -17.59 8.28 -3.03
C HIS A 275 -17.06 7.36 -1.93
N TRP A 276 -15.91 7.72 -1.37
CA TRP A 276 -15.15 6.90 -0.41
C TRP A 276 -15.36 7.29 1.06
N GLY A 277 -16.02 8.42 1.34
CA GLY A 277 -16.23 8.94 2.69
C GLY A 277 -17.33 8.20 3.49
N SER A 278 -18.00 8.92 4.39
CA SER A 278 -18.92 8.28 5.35
C SER A 278 -20.19 7.69 4.71
N ALA A 279 -20.54 8.10 3.48
CA ALA A 279 -21.64 7.52 2.74
C ALA A 279 -21.40 6.02 2.44
N PRO A 280 -22.41 5.14 2.58
CA PRO A 280 -23.81 5.50 2.83
C PRO A 280 -24.22 5.58 4.31
N PHE A 281 -23.30 5.33 5.23
CA PHE A 281 -23.54 5.26 6.68
C PHE A 281 -23.41 6.62 7.36
N ASP A 282 -24.11 7.61 6.81
CA ASP A 282 -24.14 9.01 7.25
C ASP A 282 -25.56 9.61 7.24
N GLN A 283 -26.59 8.77 7.12
CA GLN A 283 -28.01 9.13 7.10
C GLN A 283 -28.78 8.50 8.25
N ASP A 284 -30.04 8.89 8.46
CA ASP A 284 -30.90 8.26 9.49
C ASP A 284 -31.28 6.82 9.11
N PHE A 285 -31.06 5.89 10.04
CA PHE A 285 -31.46 4.49 9.94
C PHE A 285 -32.53 4.14 10.98
N HIS A 286 -33.38 3.18 10.67
CA HIS A 286 -34.36 2.61 11.58
C HIS A 286 -34.04 1.16 11.92
N LEU A 287 -34.41 0.73 13.12
CA LEU A 287 -34.17 -0.63 13.63
C LEU A 287 -35.19 -1.63 13.06
N LEU A 288 -34.74 -2.86 12.89
CA LEU A 288 -35.54 -4.03 12.51
C LEU A 288 -35.24 -5.22 13.42
N LEU A 289 -36.29 -5.96 13.76
CA LEU A 289 -36.23 -7.22 14.51
C LEU A 289 -37.07 -8.26 13.77
N ASN A 290 -36.49 -9.40 13.40
CA ASN A 290 -37.27 -10.49 12.81
C ASN A 290 -36.71 -11.86 13.17
N PHE A 291 -37.54 -12.86 12.91
CA PHE A 291 -37.15 -14.26 12.92
C PHE A 291 -37.60 -14.92 11.61
N ALA A 292 -36.71 -15.01 10.63
CA ALA A 292 -36.94 -15.70 9.38
C ALA A 292 -36.82 -17.23 9.54
N VAL A 293 -37.43 -17.97 8.60
CA VAL A 293 -37.36 -19.43 8.48
C VAL A 293 -36.97 -19.79 7.05
N GLY A 294 -35.88 -20.53 6.88
CA GLY A 294 -35.34 -20.88 5.56
C GLY A 294 -34.81 -19.67 4.80
N GLY A 295 -34.60 -19.84 3.50
CA GLY A 295 -33.91 -18.87 2.64
C GLY A 295 -32.56 -19.37 2.14
N ASP A 296 -32.00 -18.63 1.17
CA ASP A 296 -30.82 -19.05 0.42
C ASP A 296 -29.60 -19.31 1.31
N TRP A 297 -29.44 -18.59 2.42
CA TRP A 297 -28.33 -18.84 3.34
C TRP A 297 -28.56 -20.03 4.29
N PRO A 298 -29.58 -20.01 5.19
CA PRO A 298 -29.74 -21.07 6.19
C PRO A 298 -30.03 -22.45 5.57
N GLU A 299 -30.62 -22.53 4.37
CA GLU A 299 -30.89 -23.81 3.69
C GLU A 299 -29.66 -24.41 3.00
N ASN A 300 -28.59 -23.64 2.77
CA ASN A 300 -27.38 -24.11 2.09
C ASN A 300 -26.20 -24.39 3.02
N VAL A 301 -26.36 -24.19 4.34
CA VAL A 301 -25.33 -24.46 5.36
C VAL A 301 -25.80 -25.48 6.41
N ASN A 302 -24.84 -26.13 7.09
CA ASN A 302 -25.04 -27.21 8.06
C ASN A 302 -25.78 -28.45 7.49
N ALA A 303 -27.00 -28.76 7.94
CA ALA A 303 -27.73 -29.97 7.55
C ALA A 303 -28.51 -29.83 6.23
N THR A 304 -28.49 -28.64 5.61
CA THR A 304 -29.24 -28.24 4.42
C THR A 304 -30.77 -28.30 4.57
N GLY A 305 -31.48 -27.43 3.85
CA GLY A 305 -32.94 -27.28 3.94
C GLY A 305 -33.42 -26.77 5.32
N VAL A 306 -34.70 -27.03 5.62
CA VAL A 306 -35.35 -26.65 6.88
C VAL A 306 -35.78 -27.91 7.65
N ASP A 307 -35.43 -27.99 8.93
CA ASP A 307 -35.92 -29.04 9.84
C ASP A 307 -37.28 -28.65 10.43
N ALA A 308 -38.36 -29.21 9.89
CA ALA A 308 -39.72 -28.93 10.34
C ALA A 308 -39.98 -29.34 11.82
N ASP A 309 -39.23 -30.31 12.36
CA ASP A 309 -39.40 -30.73 13.75
C ASP A 309 -38.96 -29.62 14.72
N ALA A 310 -37.99 -28.78 14.33
CA ALA A 310 -37.52 -27.64 15.11
C ALA A 310 -38.61 -26.58 15.34
N PHE A 311 -39.58 -26.47 14.42
CA PHE A 311 -40.65 -25.46 14.47
C PHE A 311 -42.00 -26.01 14.92
N THR A 312 -42.17 -27.33 15.05
CA THR A 312 -43.47 -27.98 15.29
C THR A 312 -44.20 -27.45 16.55
N ASN A 313 -43.45 -27.07 17.59
CA ASN A 313 -44.02 -26.53 18.84
C ASN A 313 -43.85 -25.01 18.98
N GLY A 314 -43.46 -24.34 17.90
CA GLY A 314 -43.00 -22.95 17.90
C GLY A 314 -41.56 -22.83 18.38
N GLN A 315 -40.80 -21.99 17.68
CA GLN A 315 -39.47 -21.57 18.10
C GLN A 315 -39.48 -20.07 18.40
N SER A 316 -38.83 -19.65 19.47
CA SER A 316 -38.94 -18.31 20.02
C SER A 316 -37.61 -17.57 20.03
N TYR A 317 -37.63 -16.39 19.45
CA TYR A 317 -36.64 -15.34 19.63
C TYR A 317 -37.13 -14.41 20.75
N VAL A 318 -36.42 -14.39 21.88
CA VAL A 318 -36.88 -13.72 23.11
C VAL A 318 -35.98 -12.54 23.43
N ILE A 319 -36.56 -11.35 23.55
CA ILE A 319 -35.85 -10.08 23.66
C ILE A 319 -36.28 -9.40 24.97
N ASP A 320 -35.28 -9.11 25.81
CA ASP A 320 -35.44 -8.47 27.11
C ASP A 320 -35.59 -6.96 26.98
N TYR A 321 -34.71 -6.31 26.21
CA TYR A 321 -34.83 -4.88 25.92
C TYR A 321 -34.16 -4.53 24.59
N VAL A 322 -34.53 -3.37 24.06
CA VAL A 322 -33.79 -2.63 23.02
C VAL A 322 -33.50 -1.23 23.53
N ARG A 323 -32.26 -0.76 23.43
CA ARG A 323 -31.83 0.56 23.88
C ARG A 323 -30.97 1.24 22.83
N VAL A 324 -31.15 2.55 22.71
CA VAL A 324 -30.36 3.44 21.87
C VAL A 324 -29.81 4.56 22.71
N TYR A 325 -28.51 4.78 22.61
CA TYR A 325 -27.79 5.81 23.33
C TYR A 325 -27.11 6.77 22.37
N GLU A 326 -27.05 8.03 22.76
CA GLU A 326 -26.33 9.09 22.09
C GLU A 326 -25.05 9.42 22.88
N CYS A 327 -23.97 9.76 22.17
CA CYS A 327 -22.72 10.15 22.81
C CYS A 327 -22.85 11.57 23.39
N SER A 328 -22.61 11.74 24.68
CA SER A 328 -22.68 13.06 25.32
C SER A 328 -21.50 13.99 25.01
N ILE A 329 -20.39 13.45 24.49
CA ILE A 329 -19.20 14.21 24.14
C ILE A 329 -19.40 14.88 22.77
N ASN A 330 -19.70 14.09 21.74
CA ASN A 330 -20.04 14.61 20.42
C ASN A 330 -21.30 13.91 19.85
N PRO A 331 -22.51 14.46 20.08
CA PRO A 331 -23.75 13.93 19.52
C PRO A 331 -23.82 13.98 17.98
N GLU A 332 -23.10 14.92 17.34
CA GLU A 332 -23.20 15.14 15.89
C GLU A 332 -22.42 14.07 15.11
N THR A 333 -21.29 13.60 15.62
CA THR A 333 -20.45 12.58 14.96
C THR A 333 -20.43 11.24 15.71
N GLY A 334 -20.95 11.16 16.94
CA GLY A 334 -20.88 9.97 17.80
C GLY A 334 -19.50 9.73 18.44
N GLU A 335 -18.51 10.58 18.18
CA GLU A 335 -17.13 10.39 18.63
C GLU A 335 -16.91 10.68 20.12
N GLY A 336 -15.95 9.95 20.70
CA GLY A 336 -15.45 10.17 22.06
C GLY A 336 -16.06 9.26 23.13
N CYS A 337 -17.18 8.58 22.85
CA CYS A 337 -17.81 7.65 23.79
C CYS A 337 -17.48 6.16 23.52
N ALA A 338 -16.60 5.88 22.55
CA ALA A 338 -16.29 4.53 22.11
C ALA A 338 -15.77 3.61 23.23
N THR A 339 -16.25 2.38 23.26
CA THR A 339 -15.75 1.32 24.14
C THR A 339 -14.76 0.44 23.38
N VAL A 340 -13.48 0.80 23.34
CA VAL A 340 -12.47 0.08 22.55
C VAL A 340 -11.68 -0.97 23.37
N ARG A 341 -11.07 -1.93 22.67
CA ARG A 341 -10.10 -2.88 23.22
C ARG A 341 -8.87 -2.97 22.32
N GLY A 342 -7.73 -3.42 22.83
CA GLY A 342 -6.56 -3.68 21.98
C GLY A 342 -6.91 -4.62 20.80
N GLY A 343 -6.36 -4.33 19.63
CA GLY A 343 -6.57 -5.09 18.38
C GLY A 343 -7.86 -4.73 17.64
N TYR A 344 -8.71 -3.83 18.15
CA TYR A 344 -9.97 -3.49 17.49
C TYR A 344 -9.80 -2.88 16.08
N ASP A 345 -8.65 -2.27 15.83
CA ASP A 345 -8.27 -1.56 14.61
C ASP A 345 -7.14 -2.26 13.82
N SER A 346 -6.90 -3.54 14.10
CA SER A 346 -5.95 -4.40 13.38
C SER A 346 -6.70 -5.45 12.55
N GLU A 347 -6.27 -5.66 11.32
CA GLU A 347 -6.86 -6.64 10.39
C GLU A 347 -6.70 -8.09 10.86
N GLU A 348 -5.68 -8.36 11.68
CA GLU A 348 -5.48 -9.68 12.30
C GLU A 348 -6.51 -9.99 13.40
N ASP A 349 -7.22 -8.97 13.87
CA ASP A 349 -8.21 -9.10 14.93
C ASP A 349 -9.48 -8.34 14.59
N GLY A 350 -9.68 -7.11 15.05
CA GLY A 350 -10.98 -6.44 15.00
C GLY A 350 -11.34 -5.83 13.65
N LEU A 351 -10.37 -5.32 12.88
CA LEU A 351 -10.65 -4.55 11.67
C LEU A 351 -11.07 -5.47 10.52
N VAL A 352 -12.15 -5.11 9.84
CA VAL A 352 -12.67 -5.79 8.65
C VAL A 352 -12.55 -4.83 7.48
N GLU A 353 -11.77 -5.20 6.47
CA GLU A 353 -11.67 -4.43 5.23
C GLU A 353 -12.95 -4.47 4.42
N GLY A 354 -13.23 -3.37 3.73
CA GLY A 354 -14.29 -3.26 2.76
C GLY A 354 -13.83 -3.58 1.33
N THR A 355 -14.59 -3.08 0.37
CA THR A 355 -14.46 -3.47 -1.05
C THR A 355 -14.43 -2.27 -1.99
N ALA A 356 -14.07 -1.08 -1.47
CA ALA A 356 -14.02 0.12 -2.28
C ALA A 356 -13.06 -0.01 -3.48
N PRO A 357 -13.46 0.46 -4.68
CA PRO A 357 -12.60 0.47 -5.85
C PRO A 357 -11.48 1.52 -5.67
N VAL A 358 -10.30 1.25 -6.23
CA VAL A 358 -9.15 2.16 -6.16
C VAL A 358 -9.31 3.30 -7.18
N PRO A 359 -9.09 4.57 -6.80
CA PRO A 359 -9.09 5.69 -7.76
C PRO A 359 -8.00 5.52 -8.84
N VAL A 360 -8.33 5.86 -10.09
CA VAL A 360 -7.35 5.91 -11.18
C VAL A 360 -6.40 7.10 -10.96
N PRO A 361 -5.07 6.89 -10.90
CA PRO A 361 -4.12 7.99 -10.75
C PRO A 361 -4.21 9.00 -11.92
N PRO A 362 -3.99 10.30 -11.68
CA PRO A 362 -3.96 11.30 -12.73
C PRO A 362 -2.75 11.12 -13.63
N SER A 363 -2.92 11.33 -14.93
CA SER A 363 -1.80 11.37 -15.86
C SER A 363 -0.77 12.42 -15.45
N THR A 364 0.51 12.03 -15.43
CA THR A 364 1.62 12.97 -15.17
C THR A 364 1.79 13.97 -16.33
N GLY A 365 1.22 13.69 -17.50
CA GLY A 365 1.38 14.46 -18.73
C GLY A 365 2.77 14.31 -19.37
N ILE A 366 3.66 13.50 -18.78
CA ILE A 366 5.02 13.29 -19.27
C ILE A 366 5.04 12.05 -20.15
N ALA A 367 5.48 12.22 -21.40
CA ALA A 367 5.64 11.12 -22.33
C ALA A 367 6.82 10.24 -21.92
N GLN A 368 6.55 8.97 -21.61
CA GLN A 368 7.54 7.94 -21.28
C GLN A 368 7.35 6.72 -22.17
N ASN A 369 8.42 5.99 -22.47
CA ASN A 369 8.32 4.72 -23.19
C ASN A 369 8.30 3.56 -22.18
N LEU A 370 7.48 2.54 -22.45
CA LEU A 370 7.48 1.28 -21.72
C LEU A 370 8.02 0.16 -22.61
N THR A 371 9.10 -0.47 -22.17
CA THR A 371 9.54 -1.76 -22.69
C THR A 371 8.91 -2.86 -21.85
N ILE A 372 8.12 -3.72 -22.47
CA ILE A 372 7.49 -4.88 -21.81
C ILE A 372 8.41 -6.09 -21.92
N PHE A 373 9.04 -6.28 -23.09
CA PHE A 373 10.01 -7.33 -23.33
C PHE A 373 10.87 -7.00 -24.55
N ASP A 374 12.21 -7.00 -24.44
CA ASP A 374 13.14 -6.78 -25.57
C ASP A 374 14.34 -7.76 -25.59
N GLY A 375 14.18 -8.89 -24.91
CA GLY A 375 15.25 -9.84 -24.60
C GLY A 375 15.43 -9.98 -23.10
N THR A 376 15.03 -8.97 -22.33
CA THR A 376 14.87 -9.02 -20.87
C THR A 376 13.38 -8.93 -20.53
N SER A 377 12.91 -9.72 -19.57
CA SER A 377 11.54 -9.62 -19.06
C SER A 377 11.37 -8.37 -18.22
N ASN A 378 10.25 -7.66 -18.38
CA ASN A 378 9.84 -6.63 -17.43
C ASN A 378 9.07 -7.30 -16.29
N PRO A 379 9.56 -7.25 -15.04
CA PRO A 379 8.92 -7.92 -13.90
C PRO A 379 7.53 -7.36 -13.60
N ASN A 380 7.24 -6.11 -13.96
CA ASN A 380 5.93 -5.48 -13.80
C ASN A 380 4.93 -5.86 -14.90
N TRP A 381 5.39 -6.51 -15.98
CA TRP A 381 4.57 -6.93 -17.12
C TRP A 381 4.85 -8.38 -17.53
N PRO A 382 4.68 -9.37 -16.65
CA PRO A 382 4.99 -10.77 -16.95
C PRO A 382 4.10 -11.34 -18.05
N ALA A 383 4.66 -12.32 -18.74
CA ALA A 383 3.92 -13.12 -19.71
C ALA A 383 2.93 -14.05 -18.99
N TRP A 384 1.68 -14.06 -19.43
CA TRP A 384 0.57 -14.67 -18.70
C TRP A 384 -0.34 -15.50 -19.60
N ASP A 385 -0.94 -16.52 -18.98
CA ASP A 385 -2.02 -17.36 -19.49
C ASP A 385 -3.24 -17.21 -18.56
N CYS A 386 -4.38 -16.80 -19.08
CA CYS A 386 -5.58 -16.59 -18.27
C CYS A 386 -6.04 -17.82 -17.49
N CYS A 387 -5.99 -18.99 -18.15
CA CYS A 387 -6.92 -20.06 -17.83
C CYS A 387 -6.69 -21.37 -18.63
N GLY A 388 -5.75 -21.39 -19.56
CA GLY A 388 -5.36 -22.56 -20.35
C GLY A 388 -4.54 -23.58 -19.57
N GLY A 389 -3.89 -23.13 -18.49
CA GLY A 389 -3.05 -23.95 -17.62
C GLY A 389 -1.66 -24.23 -18.19
N SER A 390 -1.19 -23.41 -19.13
CA SER A 390 0.18 -23.41 -19.63
C SER A 390 0.95 -22.21 -19.08
N ALA A 391 2.27 -22.34 -19.00
CA ALA A 391 3.15 -21.27 -18.54
C ALA A 391 3.96 -20.76 -19.74
N PRO A 392 3.80 -19.47 -20.13
CA PRO A 392 4.73 -18.84 -21.06
C PRO A 392 6.17 -18.90 -20.53
N ALA A 393 7.16 -18.99 -21.41
CA ALA A 393 8.56 -19.15 -21.00
C ALA A 393 9.53 -18.38 -21.90
N VAL A 394 10.60 -17.84 -21.32
CA VAL A 394 11.70 -17.24 -22.09
C VAL A 394 12.58 -18.34 -22.67
N VAL A 395 12.83 -18.29 -23.98
CA VAL A 395 13.65 -19.26 -24.72
C VAL A 395 14.63 -18.54 -25.64
N ALA A 396 15.81 -19.13 -25.85
CA ALA A 396 16.79 -18.59 -26.78
C ALA A 396 16.39 -18.86 -28.25
N ASP A 397 16.39 -17.80 -29.07
CA ASP A 397 16.22 -17.82 -30.51
C ASP A 397 17.53 -17.45 -31.22
N ALA A 398 17.87 -18.18 -32.29
CA ALA A 398 19.15 -18.01 -32.98
C ALA A 398 19.31 -16.63 -33.65
N ASP A 399 18.20 -15.98 -34.03
CA ASP A 399 18.23 -14.72 -34.76
C ASP A 399 17.95 -13.50 -33.85
N LYS A 400 17.31 -13.73 -32.69
CA LYS A 400 16.74 -12.66 -31.85
C LYS A 400 17.19 -12.66 -30.40
N GLY A 401 18.03 -13.61 -29.98
CA GLY A 401 18.37 -13.75 -28.56
C GLY A 401 17.18 -14.31 -27.79
N ASP A 402 16.97 -13.85 -26.56
CA ASP A 402 15.90 -14.36 -25.72
C ASP A 402 14.52 -13.83 -26.16
N VAL A 403 13.53 -14.73 -26.21
CA VAL A 403 12.16 -14.45 -26.66
C VAL A 403 11.15 -15.17 -25.78
N THR A 404 9.95 -14.62 -25.62
CA THR A 404 8.88 -15.27 -24.85
C THR A 404 8.10 -16.25 -25.75
N GLU A 405 8.05 -17.54 -25.40
CA GLU A 405 7.28 -18.58 -26.07
C GLU A 405 5.93 -18.84 -25.37
N PHE A 406 4.86 -18.85 -26.16
CA PHE A 406 3.50 -19.14 -25.77
C PHE A 406 3.03 -20.43 -26.44
N THR A 407 2.36 -21.31 -25.67
CA THR A 407 1.89 -22.62 -26.14
C THR A 407 0.42 -22.81 -25.79
N ILE A 408 -0.44 -22.96 -26.82
CA ILE A 408 -1.87 -23.17 -26.61
C ILE A 408 -2.22 -24.65 -26.77
N GLY A 409 -2.73 -25.24 -25.69
CA GLY A 409 -3.22 -26.61 -25.65
C GLY A 409 -4.71 -26.74 -25.99
N ALA A 410 -5.31 -27.87 -25.63
CA ALA A 410 -6.71 -28.17 -25.91
C ALA A 410 -7.71 -27.33 -25.10
N SER A 411 -7.28 -26.77 -23.96
CA SER A 411 -8.08 -25.85 -23.15
C SER A 411 -8.03 -24.45 -23.78
N PRO A 412 -9.18 -23.83 -24.09
CA PRO A 412 -9.22 -22.45 -24.60
C PRO A 412 -8.58 -21.46 -23.62
N THR A 413 -7.83 -20.50 -24.16
CA THR A 413 -7.12 -19.49 -23.38
C THR A 413 -6.84 -18.23 -24.21
N VAL A 414 -6.55 -17.13 -23.52
CA VAL A 414 -5.91 -15.92 -24.05
C VAL A 414 -4.57 -15.72 -23.34
N MET A 415 -3.59 -15.21 -24.07
CA MET A 415 -2.22 -15.07 -23.58
C MET A 415 -1.66 -13.71 -23.96
N GLY A 416 -0.72 -13.23 -23.17
CA GLY A 416 -0.21 -11.88 -23.32
C GLY A 416 0.76 -11.47 -22.23
N PHE A 417 0.83 -10.17 -21.99
CA PHE A 417 1.56 -9.54 -20.88
C PHE A 417 0.58 -8.72 -20.05
N ILE A 418 0.72 -8.74 -18.73
CA ILE A 418 -0.24 -8.21 -17.76
C ILE A 418 0.49 -7.52 -16.61
N SER A 419 -0.04 -6.40 -16.11
CA SER A 419 0.52 -5.65 -14.96
C SER A 419 -0.46 -5.50 -13.80
N ARG A 420 -1.44 -6.41 -13.71
CA ARG A 420 -2.37 -6.48 -12.59
C ARG A 420 -1.76 -7.30 -11.48
N GLU A 421 -1.84 -6.79 -10.25
CA GLU A 421 -1.26 -7.37 -9.04
C GLU A 421 -1.53 -8.88 -8.92
N ALA A 422 -2.77 -9.31 -9.15
CA ALA A 422 -3.19 -10.72 -9.05
C ALA A 422 -2.46 -11.69 -10.01
N PHE A 423 -1.75 -11.18 -11.02
CA PHE A 423 -1.09 -11.98 -12.05
C PHE A 423 0.40 -11.69 -12.18
N ILE A 424 0.94 -10.82 -11.32
CA ILE A 424 2.38 -10.62 -11.24
C ILE A 424 2.95 -11.75 -10.38
N THR A 425 3.81 -12.55 -11.01
CA THR A 425 4.42 -13.74 -10.39
C THR A 425 5.90 -13.56 -10.13
N ASP A 426 6.44 -12.38 -10.43
CA ASP A 426 7.82 -11.97 -10.16
C ASP A 426 7.81 -11.14 -8.87
N ASP A 427 8.63 -11.49 -7.87
CA ASP A 427 8.61 -10.87 -6.54
C ASP A 427 9.11 -9.41 -6.56
N ASN A 428 9.81 -9.04 -7.63
CA ASN A 428 10.25 -7.68 -7.94
C ASN A 428 9.21 -6.92 -8.78
N GLY A 429 8.23 -7.65 -9.32
CA GLY A 429 7.16 -7.09 -10.11
C GLY A 429 6.14 -6.37 -9.24
N GLN A 430 5.78 -5.17 -9.61
CA GLN A 430 4.68 -4.43 -9.03
C GLN A 430 3.62 -4.12 -10.08
N ALA A 431 2.38 -3.97 -9.61
CA ALA A 431 1.28 -3.59 -10.48
C ALA A 431 1.51 -2.18 -11.01
N THR A 432 1.93 -2.07 -12.27
CA THR A 432 2.15 -0.78 -12.94
C THR A 432 1.25 -0.65 -14.17
N PRO A 433 -0.05 -0.36 -14.00
CA PRO A 433 -0.87 0.12 -15.10
C PRO A 433 -0.15 1.30 -15.78
N PHE A 434 -0.03 1.23 -17.10
CA PHE A 434 0.76 2.18 -17.86
C PHE A 434 -0.11 3.32 -18.39
N ASP A 435 0.26 4.55 -18.04
CA ASP A 435 -0.33 5.76 -18.60
C ASP A 435 0.27 6.06 -19.98
N ALA A 436 -0.42 5.60 -21.02
CA ALA A 436 -0.09 5.86 -22.41
C ALA A 436 -0.73 7.15 -22.94
N SER A 437 -1.52 7.87 -22.13
CA SER A 437 -2.25 9.06 -22.60
C SER A 437 -1.35 10.21 -23.08
N PRO A 438 -0.15 10.45 -22.50
CA PRO A 438 0.79 11.45 -23.03
C PRO A 438 1.39 11.06 -24.39
N LEU A 439 1.27 9.79 -24.81
CA LEU A 439 1.78 9.28 -26.09
C LEU A 439 0.74 9.32 -27.21
N LEU A 440 -0.44 9.89 -27.00
CA LEU A 440 -1.58 9.77 -27.91
C LEU A 440 -1.29 10.16 -29.38
N GLU A 441 -0.49 11.20 -29.62
CA GLU A 441 -0.30 11.78 -30.96
C GLU A 441 0.45 10.84 -31.93
N ASP A 442 1.49 10.15 -31.46
CA ASP A 442 2.39 9.33 -32.29
C ASP A 442 2.82 8.00 -31.66
N GLY A 443 2.28 7.68 -30.47
CA GLY A 443 2.58 6.47 -29.74
C GLY A 443 1.93 5.21 -30.33
N THR A 444 2.60 4.09 -30.11
CA THR A 444 2.23 2.79 -30.64
C THR A 444 2.41 1.69 -29.60
N ILE A 445 1.58 0.65 -29.70
CA ILE A 445 1.90 -0.67 -29.13
C ILE A 445 2.47 -1.51 -30.27
N SER A 446 3.66 -2.07 -30.06
CA SER A 446 4.36 -2.86 -31.07
C SER A 446 5.01 -4.10 -30.48
N PHE A 447 5.07 -5.17 -31.27
CA PHE A 447 5.80 -6.39 -30.94
C PHE A 447 6.25 -7.12 -32.21
N GLU A 448 7.25 -7.98 -32.08
CA GLU A 448 7.64 -8.95 -33.10
C GLU A 448 7.17 -10.34 -32.70
N MET A 449 6.68 -11.11 -33.67
CA MET A 449 6.12 -12.44 -33.44
C MET A 449 6.61 -13.44 -34.49
N LYS A 450 6.88 -14.68 -34.07
CA LYS A 450 7.11 -15.84 -34.95
C LYS A 450 6.23 -17.00 -34.53
N VAL A 451 5.43 -17.53 -35.44
CA VAL A 451 4.66 -18.76 -35.19
C VAL A 451 5.52 -19.97 -35.50
N GLU A 452 5.89 -20.75 -34.49
CA GLU A 452 6.61 -22.02 -34.65
C GLU A 452 5.68 -23.11 -35.20
N THR A 453 4.50 -23.23 -34.62
CA THR A 453 3.46 -24.18 -35.03
C THR A 453 2.12 -23.45 -35.15
N MET A 454 1.49 -23.54 -36.31
CA MET A 454 0.15 -22.97 -36.52
C MET A 454 -0.90 -23.75 -35.73
N PRO A 455 -2.02 -23.13 -35.32
CA PRO A 455 -3.14 -23.84 -34.71
C PRO A 455 -3.63 -24.98 -35.61
N ASN A 456 -4.18 -26.02 -34.98
CA ASN A 456 -4.79 -27.16 -35.67
C ASN A 456 -5.91 -26.71 -36.62
N ASP A 457 -6.61 -25.63 -36.30
CA ASP A 457 -7.51 -24.93 -37.21
C ASP A 457 -6.75 -23.87 -38.04
N ALA A 458 -6.41 -24.22 -39.27
CA ALA A 458 -5.73 -23.33 -40.20
C ALA A 458 -6.55 -22.08 -40.62
N SER A 459 -7.82 -21.99 -40.24
CA SER A 459 -8.68 -20.82 -40.48
C SER A 459 -8.80 -19.87 -39.27
N ALA A 460 -8.14 -20.20 -38.15
CA ALA A 460 -8.17 -19.37 -36.95
C ALA A 460 -7.65 -17.95 -37.23
N THR A 461 -8.48 -16.95 -36.89
CA THR A 461 -8.06 -15.54 -36.89
C THR A 461 -7.17 -15.28 -35.68
N TRP A 462 -6.04 -14.61 -35.89
CA TRP A 462 -5.20 -14.12 -34.80
C TRP A 462 -5.63 -12.71 -34.39
N LEU A 463 -5.76 -12.51 -33.08
CA LEU A 463 -6.28 -11.31 -32.45
C LEU A 463 -5.21 -10.65 -31.57
N PHE A 464 -5.32 -9.34 -31.46
CA PHE A 464 -4.65 -8.48 -30.49
C PHE A 464 -5.73 -7.80 -29.64
N LYS A 465 -5.63 -7.93 -28.32
CA LYS A 465 -6.56 -7.32 -27.36
C LYS A 465 -5.80 -6.50 -26.33
N VAL A 466 -6.36 -5.37 -25.91
CA VAL A 466 -5.79 -4.49 -24.89
C VAL A 466 -6.88 -4.15 -23.88
N GLU A 467 -6.53 -4.13 -22.60
CA GLU A 467 -7.42 -3.77 -21.50
C GLU A 467 -6.81 -2.67 -20.63
N SER A 468 -7.66 -1.89 -19.98
CA SER A 468 -7.27 -0.83 -19.04
C SER A 468 -8.12 -0.85 -17.77
N ASN A 469 -7.51 -0.46 -16.65
CA ASN A 469 -8.14 -0.31 -15.34
C ASN A 469 -9.03 -1.51 -14.97
N GLU A 470 -8.38 -2.65 -14.77
CA GLU A 470 -8.98 -3.95 -14.46
C GLU A 470 -10.07 -4.41 -15.43
N GLY A 471 -9.94 -4.00 -16.70
CA GLY A 471 -10.85 -4.39 -17.76
C GLY A 471 -12.14 -3.56 -17.79
N SER A 472 -12.19 -2.45 -17.06
CA SER A 472 -13.28 -1.46 -17.17
C SER A 472 -13.43 -0.93 -18.60
N THR A 473 -12.34 -0.85 -19.37
CA THR A 473 -12.36 -0.66 -20.83
C THR A 473 -11.46 -1.67 -21.56
N ALA A 474 -11.82 -2.04 -22.78
CA ALA A 474 -11.07 -3.00 -23.60
C ALA A 474 -11.32 -2.85 -25.10
N VAL A 475 -10.32 -3.15 -25.92
CA VAL A 475 -10.40 -3.17 -27.40
C VAL A 475 -9.77 -4.45 -27.96
N GLU A 476 -10.43 -5.08 -28.94
CA GLU A 476 -9.99 -6.32 -29.60
C GLU A 476 -9.99 -6.15 -31.13
N LEU A 477 -8.87 -6.48 -31.79
CA LEU A 477 -8.64 -6.29 -33.23
C LEU A 477 -7.93 -7.50 -33.86
N PRO A 478 -8.19 -7.84 -35.15
CA PRO A 478 -7.37 -8.79 -35.89
C PRO A 478 -5.92 -8.32 -36.08
N LEU A 479 -4.95 -9.24 -36.08
CA LEU A 479 -3.54 -8.89 -36.38
C LEU A 479 -3.36 -8.26 -37.78
N THR A 480 -4.26 -8.54 -38.71
CA THR A 480 -4.26 -7.92 -40.05
C THR A 480 -4.64 -6.45 -40.06
N ASP A 481 -5.13 -5.91 -38.94
CA ASP A 481 -5.46 -4.50 -38.78
C ASP A 481 -4.25 -3.69 -38.27
N SER A 482 -3.13 -4.37 -37.96
CA SER A 482 -1.84 -3.73 -37.77
C SER A 482 -1.40 -2.91 -38.97
N SER A 483 -0.47 -1.99 -38.76
CA SER A 483 0.09 -1.13 -39.81
C SER A 483 0.72 -1.92 -40.97
N GLU A 484 1.28 -3.10 -40.67
CA GLU A 484 1.88 -4.01 -41.63
C GLU A 484 0.83 -4.76 -42.46
N GLY A 485 -0.37 -4.97 -41.92
CA GLY A 485 -1.50 -5.53 -42.65
C GLY A 485 -1.33 -7.00 -43.06
N THR A 486 -0.54 -7.77 -42.32
CA THR A 486 -0.19 -9.15 -42.68
C THR A 486 -0.71 -10.17 -41.67
N ALA A 487 -1.08 -11.37 -42.14
CA ALA A 487 -1.39 -12.49 -41.26
C ALA A 487 -0.10 -13.24 -40.86
N PRO A 488 -0.08 -13.92 -39.70
CA PRO A 488 1.08 -14.72 -39.29
C PRO A 488 1.43 -15.85 -40.26
N VAL A 489 2.72 -16.06 -40.49
CA VAL A 489 3.29 -17.10 -41.35
C VAL A 489 4.24 -17.98 -40.53
N ALA A 490 3.99 -19.29 -40.57
CA ALA A 490 4.80 -20.26 -39.83
C ALA A 490 6.29 -20.15 -40.17
N GLY A 491 7.13 -20.08 -39.13
CA GLY A 491 8.59 -20.00 -39.20
C GLY A 491 9.16 -18.65 -39.65
N GLN A 492 8.36 -17.59 -39.74
CA GLN A 492 8.83 -16.25 -40.09
C GLN A 492 8.59 -15.26 -38.93
N TRP A 493 9.60 -14.44 -38.64
CA TRP A 493 9.45 -13.28 -37.78
C TRP A 493 8.71 -12.17 -38.54
N GLN A 494 7.66 -11.63 -37.93
CA GLN A 494 6.84 -10.53 -38.43
C GLN A 494 6.64 -9.49 -37.33
N THR A 495 6.57 -8.22 -37.72
CA THR A 495 6.30 -7.10 -36.81
C THR A 495 4.82 -6.72 -36.91
N TYR A 496 4.24 -6.33 -35.78
CA TYR A 496 2.87 -5.86 -35.67
C TYR A 496 2.84 -4.55 -34.89
N THR A 497 2.26 -3.51 -35.50
CA THR A 497 2.20 -2.16 -34.91
C THR A 497 0.77 -1.60 -34.91
N PHE A 498 0.28 -1.20 -33.74
CA PHE A 498 -1.04 -0.57 -33.53
C PHE A 498 -0.89 0.83 -32.93
N SER A 499 -1.62 1.80 -33.48
CA SER A 499 -1.58 3.19 -33.00
C SER A 499 -2.46 3.39 -31.77
N LEU A 500 -1.94 4.08 -30.74
CA LEU A 500 -2.71 4.41 -29.54
C LEU A 500 -3.96 5.27 -29.86
N ALA A 501 -3.84 6.23 -30.77
CA ALA A 501 -4.99 7.03 -31.23
C ALA A 501 -6.12 6.20 -31.86
N SER A 502 -5.78 5.06 -32.50
CA SER A 502 -6.80 4.16 -33.06
C SER A 502 -7.47 3.31 -31.98
N LEU A 503 -6.74 2.94 -30.92
CA LEU A 503 -7.27 2.20 -29.77
C LEU A 503 -8.19 3.09 -28.91
N GLU A 504 -7.78 4.34 -28.65
CA GLU A 504 -8.62 5.33 -27.96
C GLU A 504 -9.92 5.59 -28.74
N ALA A 505 -9.85 5.79 -30.06
CA ALA A 505 -11.03 5.98 -30.90
C ALA A 505 -11.97 4.76 -30.91
N ALA A 506 -11.46 3.57 -30.56
CA ALA A 506 -12.23 2.35 -30.40
C ALA A 506 -12.80 2.16 -28.97
N GLY A 507 -12.49 3.07 -28.04
CA GLY A 507 -13.06 3.12 -26.69
C GLY A 507 -12.12 2.65 -25.57
N LEU A 508 -10.81 2.51 -25.83
CA LEU A 508 -9.83 2.19 -24.79
C LEU A 508 -9.47 3.45 -23.98
N ASP A 509 -9.47 3.34 -22.64
CA ASP A 509 -8.85 4.34 -21.78
C ASP A 509 -7.31 4.18 -21.80
N LEU A 510 -6.59 5.22 -22.24
CA LEU A 510 -5.13 5.16 -22.33
C LEU A 510 -4.40 5.46 -21.01
N SER A 511 -5.12 5.91 -19.97
CA SER A 511 -4.49 6.38 -18.73
C SER A 511 -4.00 5.27 -17.81
N ALA A 512 -4.45 4.03 -18.02
CA ALA A 512 -4.15 2.90 -17.15
C ALA A 512 -4.20 1.56 -17.91
N ILE A 513 -3.47 1.45 -19.02
CA ILE A 513 -3.37 0.19 -19.77
C ILE A 513 -2.69 -0.85 -18.89
N ASP A 514 -3.33 -1.98 -18.65
CA ASP A 514 -2.84 -2.99 -17.72
C ASP A 514 -2.68 -4.40 -18.33
N VAL A 515 -3.17 -4.61 -19.56
CA VAL A 515 -2.99 -5.89 -20.26
C VAL A 515 -2.84 -5.69 -21.77
N ILE A 516 -1.90 -6.42 -22.38
CA ILE A 516 -1.83 -6.66 -23.84
C ILE A 516 -1.89 -8.15 -24.13
N MET A 517 -2.72 -8.60 -25.07
CA MET A 517 -2.95 -10.01 -25.38
C MET A 517 -2.77 -10.29 -26.87
N ILE A 518 -2.15 -11.41 -27.21
CA ILE A 518 -1.92 -11.88 -28.58
C ILE A 518 -2.32 -13.36 -28.63
N PHE A 519 -3.38 -13.71 -29.35
CA PHE A 519 -3.89 -15.08 -29.35
C PHE A 519 -4.73 -15.42 -30.60
N PRO A 520 -4.81 -16.69 -31.04
CA PRO A 520 -5.83 -17.14 -31.97
C PRO A 520 -7.21 -17.07 -31.33
N ALA A 521 -8.25 -16.75 -32.11
CA ALA A 521 -9.63 -16.60 -31.62
C ALA A 521 -10.06 -17.72 -30.64
N TRP A 522 -10.81 -17.34 -29.62
CA TRP A 522 -11.15 -18.21 -28.48
C TRP A 522 -11.61 -19.61 -28.91
N GLY A 523 -10.91 -20.64 -28.41
CA GLY A 523 -11.19 -22.04 -28.70
C GLY A 523 -10.67 -22.56 -30.06
N ALA A 524 -10.02 -21.72 -30.87
CA ALA A 524 -9.41 -22.11 -32.15
C ALA A 524 -7.87 -22.24 -32.10
N GLY A 525 -7.26 -22.00 -30.93
CA GLY A 525 -5.80 -21.96 -30.77
C GLY A 525 -5.10 -23.30 -30.53
N ASP A 526 -5.83 -24.41 -30.36
CA ASP A 526 -5.25 -25.71 -30.00
C ASP A 526 -4.10 -26.11 -30.94
N GLY A 527 -2.93 -26.40 -30.37
CA GLY A 527 -1.71 -26.79 -31.06
C GLY A 527 -0.82 -25.63 -31.52
N ALA A 528 -1.19 -24.38 -31.26
CA ALA A 528 -0.38 -23.23 -31.61
C ALA A 528 0.82 -23.07 -30.67
N VAL A 529 2.00 -22.82 -31.25
CA VAL A 529 3.22 -22.40 -30.53
C VAL A 529 3.78 -21.19 -31.24
N TYR A 530 4.00 -20.11 -30.51
CA TYR A 530 4.51 -18.85 -31.06
C TYR A 530 5.39 -18.13 -30.07
N ARG A 531 6.29 -17.29 -30.61
CA ARG A 531 7.28 -16.54 -29.86
C ARG A 531 7.06 -15.05 -30.08
N VAL A 532 7.26 -14.26 -29.04
CA VAL A 532 7.13 -12.80 -29.05
C VAL A 532 8.41 -12.18 -28.48
N THR A 533 8.86 -11.08 -29.10
CA THR A 533 9.95 -10.23 -28.58
C THR A 533 9.71 -8.78 -28.97
N ASN A 534 10.50 -7.84 -28.45
CA ASN A 534 10.39 -6.40 -28.70
C ASN A 534 8.96 -5.85 -28.46
N ALA A 535 8.27 -6.38 -27.44
CA ALA A 535 6.97 -5.90 -27.01
C ALA A 535 7.13 -4.59 -26.21
N LYS A 536 6.45 -3.53 -26.64
CA LYS A 536 6.57 -2.20 -26.03
C LYS A 536 5.39 -1.29 -26.35
N ILE A 537 5.19 -0.30 -25.47
CA ILE A 537 4.34 0.87 -25.70
C ILE A 537 5.28 2.07 -25.80
N SER A 538 5.37 2.70 -26.96
CA SER A 538 6.40 3.73 -27.17
C SER A 538 6.03 4.78 -28.22
N SER A 539 6.63 5.95 -28.07
CA SER A 539 6.69 7.02 -29.06
C SER A 539 8.14 7.24 -29.54
N PRO A 540 8.37 7.45 -30.85
CA PRO A 540 9.69 7.77 -31.38
C PRO A 540 10.21 9.15 -30.98
N THR A 541 9.42 9.98 -30.27
CA THR A 541 9.79 11.35 -29.89
C THR A 541 10.30 11.50 -28.46
N VAL A 542 10.32 10.43 -27.63
CA VAL A 542 10.84 10.42 -26.25
C VAL A 542 12.33 9.96 -26.22
N GLY A 543 13.22 10.70 -25.52
CA GLY A 543 14.69 10.49 -25.46
C GLY A 543 15.24 9.74 -24.22
N ALA A 544 16.58 9.53 -24.14
CA ALA A 544 17.29 8.83 -23.04
C ALA A 544 17.43 9.65 -21.74
N ALA A 545 17.66 8.99 -20.58
CA ALA A 545 17.72 9.61 -19.25
C ALA A 545 18.82 10.69 -19.11
N PRO A 546 18.56 11.84 -18.46
CA PRO A 546 19.51 12.94 -18.32
C PRO A 546 20.61 12.67 -17.28
N SER A 547 21.82 13.21 -17.49
CA SER A 547 22.94 13.22 -16.53
C SER A 547 23.83 14.47 -16.69
N LEU A 548 24.58 14.85 -15.64
CA LEU A 548 25.50 15.99 -15.61
C LEU A 548 26.80 15.67 -14.86
N THR A 549 27.94 15.98 -15.47
CA THR A 549 29.25 16.03 -14.79
C THR A 549 29.67 17.48 -14.60
N VAL A 550 29.82 17.89 -13.34
CA VAL A 550 30.23 19.25 -12.94
C VAL A 550 31.75 19.36 -12.89
N PHE A 551 32.43 18.36 -12.32
CA PHE A 551 33.88 18.31 -12.26
C PHE A 551 34.34 16.85 -12.15
N GLU A 552 35.39 16.49 -12.88
CA GLU A 552 36.13 15.22 -12.80
C GLU A 552 37.59 15.64 -13.00
N ASP A 553 38.29 15.26 -14.07
CA ASP A 553 39.66 15.77 -14.32
C ASP A 553 39.72 17.15 -15.02
N GLU A 554 38.59 17.67 -15.48
CA GLU A 554 38.47 18.96 -16.16
C GLU A 554 37.27 19.76 -15.63
N VAL A 555 37.44 21.08 -15.50
CA VAL A 555 36.35 21.98 -15.10
C VAL A 555 35.29 22.04 -16.19
N ASN A 556 34.04 21.73 -15.85
CA ASN A 556 32.91 22.07 -16.71
C ASN A 556 32.80 23.60 -16.83
N PRO A 557 33.00 24.18 -18.02
CA PRO A 557 33.07 25.63 -18.16
C PRO A 557 31.71 26.32 -17.98
N SER A 558 30.60 25.57 -18.02
CA SER A 558 29.24 26.02 -17.67
C SER A 558 28.98 25.98 -16.16
N TRP A 559 29.82 25.29 -15.39
CA TRP A 559 29.74 25.16 -13.93
C TRP A 559 31.08 25.50 -13.24
N PRO A 560 31.59 26.74 -13.37
CA PRO A 560 32.85 27.13 -12.74
C PRO A 560 32.79 27.06 -11.20
N ALA A 561 33.92 26.73 -10.59
CA ALA A 561 34.12 26.86 -9.14
C ALA A 561 34.07 28.33 -8.71
N TRP A 562 33.44 28.60 -7.56
CA TRP A 562 33.07 29.94 -7.13
C TRP A 562 33.15 30.13 -5.61
N ASP A 563 33.42 31.37 -5.21
CA ASP A 563 33.41 31.87 -3.83
C ASP A 563 32.35 32.99 -3.74
N CYS A 564 31.36 32.83 -2.85
CA CYS A 564 30.26 33.79 -2.74
C CYS A 564 30.70 35.21 -2.43
N CYS A 565 31.65 35.33 -1.51
CA CYS A 565 31.77 36.53 -0.72
C CYS A 565 33.04 36.66 0.14
N GLY A 566 33.87 35.61 0.22
CA GLY A 566 35.14 35.59 0.94
C GLY A 566 36.28 36.29 0.19
N GLY A 567 36.18 36.37 -1.14
CA GLY A 567 37.14 37.06 -2.01
C GLY A 567 38.41 36.25 -2.30
N SER A 568 38.39 34.95 -2.04
CA SER A 568 39.40 33.99 -2.49
C SER A 568 39.03 33.46 -3.88
N THR A 569 39.91 32.67 -4.49
CA THR A 569 39.67 32.07 -5.80
C THR A 569 39.98 30.59 -5.70
N PRO A 570 38.99 29.69 -5.89
CA PRO A 570 39.23 28.26 -5.95
C PRO A 570 40.26 27.93 -7.03
N LEU A 571 41.11 26.93 -6.80
CA LEU A 571 42.21 26.55 -7.68
C LEU A 571 42.02 25.12 -8.18
N VAL A 572 42.45 24.83 -9.41
CA VAL A 572 42.63 23.44 -9.85
C VAL A 572 44.07 23.05 -9.51
N GLU A 573 44.22 22.03 -8.68
CA GLU A 573 45.50 21.50 -8.22
C GLU A 573 45.63 20.03 -8.61
N ILE A 574 46.86 19.52 -8.68
CA ILE A 574 47.08 18.07 -8.84
C ILE A 574 47.25 17.48 -7.44
N ASP A 575 46.43 16.49 -7.06
CA ASP A 575 46.53 15.85 -5.74
C ASP A 575 47.61 14.76 -5.75
N ASP A 576 47.36 13.63 -6.41
CA ASP A 576 48.27 12.51 -6.58
C ASP A 576 48.05 11.77 -7.91
N ASP A 577 48.78 10.67 -8.13
CA ASP A 577 48.72 9.90 -9.38
C ASP A 577 47.37 9.16 -9.57
N GLU A 578 46.54 9.07 -8.53
CA GLU A 578 45.25 8.37 -8.51
C GLU A 578 44.08 9.32 -8.77
N HIS A 579 44.06 10.50 -8.13
CA HIS A 579 42.95 11.46 -8.19
C HIS A 579 43.17 12.61 -9.19
N GLY A 580 44.30 12.64 -9.90
CA GLY A 580 44.49 13.61 -10.99
C GLY A 580 44.31 15.08 -10.59
N ASN A 581 43.48 15.80 -11.35
CA ASN A 581 43.18 17.21 -11.12
C ASN A 581 41.97 17.38 -10.19
N VAL A 582 42.10 18.23 -9.16
CA VAL A 582 41.04 18.47 -8.18
C VAL A 582 40.79 19.96 -7.95
N THR A 583 39.59 20.33 -7.52
CA THR A 583 39.26 21.73 -7.19
C THR A 583 39.48 22.02 -5.70
N GLU A 584 40.46 22.86 -5.36
CA GLU A 584 40.78 23.29 -4.00
C GLU A 584 40.07 24.61 -3.60
N PHE A 585 39.44 24.59 -2.43
CA PHE A 585 38.73 25.69 -1.78
C PHE A 585 39.43 26.04 -0.45
N SER A 586 39.56 27.33 -0.13
CA SER A 586 40.24 27.82 1.08
C SER A 586 39.47 28.96 1.77
N ILE A 587 39.09 28.75 3.03
CA ILE A 587 38.29 29.71 3.80
C ILE A 587 39.20 30.51 4.75
N GLY A 588 39.28 31.82 4.51
CA GLY A 588 40.01 32.76 5.36
C GLY A 588 39.18 33.33 6.52
N ALA A 589 39.65 34.44 7.09
CA ALA A 589 38.99 35.11 8.22
C ALA A 589 37.61 35.74 7.88
N SER A 590 37.31 35.90 6.58
CA SER A 590 36.00 36.36 6.12
C SER A 590 35.09 35.16 5.89
N PRO A 591 33.93 35.07 6.55
CA PRO A 591 32.96 34.01 6.30
C PRO A 591 32.53 33.95 4.83
N THR A 592 32.42 32.74 4.28
CA THR A 592 32.05 32.49 2.90
C THR A 592 31.49 31.07 2.72
N VAL A 593 30.81 30.82 1.61
CA VAL A 593 30.39 29.51 1.09
C VAL A 593 30.93 29.37 -0.33
N MET A 594 31.29 28.14 -0.71
CA MET A 594 31.97 27.86 -1.98
C MET A 594 31.44 26.58 -2.61
N GLY A 595 31.59 26.49 -3.93
CA GLY A 595 31.15 25.34 -4.71
C GLY A 595 31.14 25.65 -6.20
N PHE A 596 30.17 25.11 -6.92
CA PHE A 596 30.01 25.25 -8.37
C PHE A 596 28.69 25.94 -8.70
N ILE A 597 28.67 26.74 -9.76
CA ILE A 597 27.53 27.60 -10.10
C ILE A 597 27.35 27.71 -11.61
N SER A 598 26.11 27.57 -12.10
CA SER A 598 25.78 27.68 -13.53
C SER A 598 25.07 28.98 -13.91
N ARG A 599 25.03 29.96 -13.01
CA ARG A 599 24.38 31.26 -13.25
C ARG A 599 25.22 32.16 -14.16
N SER A 600 24.56 32.88 -15.07
CA SER A 600 25.20 33.69 -16.11
C SER A 600 26.19 34.74 -15.63
N GLU A 601 26.05 35.22 -14.40
CA GLU A 601 26.89 36.27 -13.84
C GLU A 601 28.30 35.78 -13.46
N PHE A 602 28.48 34.46 -13.33
CA PHE A 602 29.70 33.83 -12.85
C PHE A 602 30.45 33.03 -13.93
N ILE A 603 29.85 32.87 -15.11
CA ILE A 603 30.47 32.18 -16.25
C ILE A 603 31.37 33.16 -17.00
N THR A 604 32.68 32.92 -16.95
CA THR A 604 33.71 33.80 -17.54
C THR A 604 34.51 33.15 -18.68
N ALA A 605 34.30 31.87 -18.94
CA ALA A 605 34.96 31.12 -19.99
C ALA A 605 34.39 31.46 -21.38
N ASP A 606 35.27 31.68 -22.37
CA ASP A 606 34.88 31.97 -23.75
C ASP A 606 34.16 30.77 -24.38
N GLY A 607 32.86 30.93 -24.69
CA GLY A 607 32.05 29.91 -25.37
C GLY A 607 31.16 29.06 -24.44
N ALA A 608 31.23 29.26 -23.13
CA ALA A 608 30.33 28.64 -22.17
C ALA A 608 29.04 29.45 -21.97
N SER A 609 27.96 28.77 -21.59
CA SER A 609 26.66 29.38 -21.31
C SER A 609 26.06 28.82 -20.02
N PRO A 610 25.15 29.56 -19.36
CA PRO A 610 24.38 29.04 -18.24
C PRO A 610 23.70 27.72 -18.59
N GLU A 611 23.80 26.76 -17.69
CA GLU A 611 23.23 25.43 -17.88
C GLU A 611 22.68 24.91 -16.53
N PRO A 612 21.52 25.43 -16.07
CA PRO A 612 20.77 24.76 -15.01
C PRO A 612 20.40 23.34 -15.45
N PHE A 613 20.43 22.41 -14.51
CA PHE A 613 20.17 21.00 -14.77
C PHE A 613 18.72 20.63 -14.42
N ASP A 614 18.05 19.94 -15.33
CA ASP A 614 16.73 19.36 -15.13
C ASP A 614 16.86 17.88 -14.79
N ALA A 615 16.68 17.54 -13.51
CA ALA A 615 16.79 16.19 -13.00
C ALA A 615 15.42 15.48 -12.85
N SER A 616 14.34 16.10 -13.34
CA SER A 616 12.97 15.60 -13.10
C SER A 616 12.75 14.17 -13.61
N ALA A 617 13.46 13.79 -14.68
CA ALA A 617 13.35 12.46 -15.29
C ALA A 617 14.13 11.35 -14.57
N ILE A 618 14.95 11.70 -13.57
CA ILE A 618 15.73 10.75 -12.73
C ILE A 618 15.40 10.93 -11.24
N LEU A 619 14.27 11.55 -10.89
CA LEU A 619 13.96 11.90 -9.50
C LEU A 619 13.96 10.70 -8.54
N SER A 620 13.50 9.52 -8.99
CA SER A 620 13.37 8.35 -8.12
C SER A 620 14.71 7.73 -7.73
N ASN A 621 15.65 7.65 -8.66
CA ASN A 621 16.90 6.89 -8.48
C ASN A 621 18.14 7.79 -8.53
N GLY A 622 17.98 9.05 -8.93
CA GLY A 622 19.10 9.92 -9.23
C GLY A 622 19.76 10.49 -7.97
N VAL A 623 21.07 10.68 -8.05
CA VAL A 623 21.90 11.16 -6.96
C VAL A 623 22.72 12.38 -7.38
N ILE A 624 23.12 13.18 -6.39
CA ILE A 624 24.24 14.12 -6.49
C ILE A 624 25.41 13.51 -5.71
N GLN A 625 26.52 13.25 -6.40
CA GLN A 625 27.72 12.63 -5.81
C GLN A 625 28.94 13.53 -6.00
N PHE A 626 29.84 13.54 -5.02
CA PHE A 626 31.17 14.13 -5.13
C PHE A 626 32.15 13.51 -4.14
N ASP A 627 33.44 13.57 -4.48
CA ASP A 627 34.53 13.22 -3.57
C ASP A 627 35.10 14.47 -2.92
N MET A 628 35.52 14.38 -1.66
CA MET A 628 36.07 15.49 -0.90
C MET A 628 37.24 15.08 -0.01
N LYS A 629 38.25 15.95 0.07
CA LYS A 629 39.39 15.85 1.00
C LYS A 629 39.65 17.14 1.75
N VAL A 630 39.61 17.12 3.08
CA VAL A 630 39.98 18.29 3.91
C VAL A 630 41.48 18.30 4.15
N THR A 631 42.23 19.23 3.56
CA THR A 631 43.69 19.33 3.77
C THR A 631 44.05 20.20 4.99
N SER A 632 43.14 21.07 5.42
CA SER A 632 43.26 21.85 6.65
C SER A 632 41.89 21.99 7.30
N ALA A 633 41.76 21.62 8.56
CA ALA A 633 40.50 21.78 9.31
C ALA A 633 40.22 23.26 9.63
N PRO A 634 38.95 23.65 9.78
CA PRO A 634 38.61 24.95 10.36
C PRO A 634 39.19 25.11 11.77
N ASN A 635 39.51 26.35 12.14
CA ASN A 635 40.01 26.73 13.47
C ASN A 635 39.02 26.34 14.56
N ASP A 636 37.73 26.41 14.26
CA ASP A 636 36.68 25.80 15.08
C ASP A 636 36.49 24.35 14.65
N ALA A 637 37.12 23.45 15.39
CA ALA A 637 37.02 22.01 15.14
C ALA A 637 35.61 21.43 15.39
N SER A 638 34.66 22.22 15.92
CA SER A 638 33.26 21.82 16.10
C SER A 638 32.33 22.28 14.96
N ALA A 639 32.87 22.95 13.94
CA ALA A 639 32.09 23.39 12.79
C ALA A 639 31.53 22.19 12.03
N ALA A 640 30.20 22.12 11.92
CA ALA A 640 29.52 21.16 11.05
C ALA A 640 29.84 21.48 9.58
N TRP A 641 30.02 20.46 8.75
CA TRP A 641 30.14 20.63 7.30
C TRP A 641 28.77 20.42 6.66
N LEU A 642 28.44 21.30 5.71
CA LEU A 642 27.14 21.35 5.06
C LEU A 642 27.30 21.21 3.55
N PHE A 643 26.37 20.48 2.95
CA PHE A 643 26.08 20.48 1.53
C PHE A 643 24.82 21.30 1.28
N LYS A 644 24.85 22.17 0.27
CA LYS A 644 23.70 23.00 -0.10
C LYS A 644 23.50 23.00 -1.60
N VAL A 645 22.26 22.80 -2.01
CA VAL A 645 21.82 22.83 -3.39
C VAL A 645 20.82 23.97 -3.56
N GLU A 646 20.96 24.73 -4.65
CA GLU A 646 19.97 25.75 -5.03
C GLU A 646 19.47 25.49 -6.45
N SER A 647 18.23 25.91 -6.70
CA SER A 647 17.64 25.93 -8.04
C SER A 647 16.93 27.26 -8.30
N ASN A 648 16.64 27.52 -9.58
CA ASN A 648 15.89 28.71 -10.02
C ASN A 648 16.47 30.04 -9.48
N ALA A 649 17.77 30.27 -9.66
CA ALA A 649 18.45 31.46 -9.15
C ALA A 649 18.32 31.68 -7.63
N GLY A 650 18.11 30.60 -6.87
CA GLY A 650 17.98 30.61 -5.41
C GLY A 650 16.54 30.78 -4.90
N ASP A 651 15.53 30.62 -5.77
CA ASP A 651 14.12 30.62 -5.37
C ASP A 651 13.78 29.42 -4.48
N THR A 652 14.43 28.27 -4.72
CA THR A 652 14.39 27.12 -3.81
C THR A 652 15.80 26.66 -3.48
N ALA A 653 15.98 26.12 -2.27
CA ALA A 653 17.25 25.61 -1.80
C ALA A 653 17.05 24.61 -0.67
N VAL A 654 17.92 23.62 -0.61
CA VAL A 654 18.00 22.64 0.48
C VAL A 654 19.43 22.62 0.99
N GLU A 655 19.58 22.59 2.32
CA GLU A 655 20.86 22.60 3.03
C GLU A 655 20.85 21.45 4.03
N LEU A 656 21.80 20.53 3.88
CA LEU A 656 21.93 19.32 4.68
C LEU A 656 23.35 19.24 5.26
N PRO A 657 23.53 18.73 6.49
CA PRO A 657 24.83 18.25 6.96
C PRO A 657 25.45 17.22 6.00
N LEU A 658 26.79 17.20 5.89
CA LEU A 658 27.48 16.12 5.15
C LEU A 658 27.26 14.74 5.78
N THR A 659 26.94 14.70 7.07
CA THR A 659 26.56 13.46 7.77
C THR A 659 25.20 12.92 7.38
N ASP A 660 24.42 13.66 6.58
CA ASP A 660 23.14 13.23 6.05
C ASP A 660 23.29 12.68 4.61
N SER A 661 24.53 12.53 4.10
CA SER A 661 24.80 11.76 2.88
C SER A 661 24.62 10.26 3.13
N GLY A 662 24.51 9.46 2.07
CA GLY A 662 24.41 7.99 2.19
C GLY A 662 25.58 7.36 2.96
N GLU A 663 26.75 7.99 2.95
CA GLU A 663 27.93 7.54 3.68
C GLU A 663 27.90 7.92 5.18
N GLY A 664 27.06 8.86 5.60
CA GLY A 664 26.80 9.17 7.02
C GLY A 664 27.99 9.72 7.82
N VAL A 665 29.07 10.17 7.16
CA VAL A 665 30.37 10.45 7.79
C VAL A 665 30.74 11.93 7.77
N SER A 666 31.48 12.37 8.80
CA SER A 666 32.11 13.69 8.81
C SER A 666 33.46 13.67 8.09
N PRO A 667 33.87 14.77 7.44
CA PRO A 667 35.16 14.83 6.77
C PRO A 667 36.36 14.59 7.70
N VAL A 668 37.30 13.76 7.24
CA VAL A 668 38.56 13.49 7.94
C VAL A 668 39.70 14.24 7.25
N VAL A 669 40.56 14.88 8.05
CA VAL A 669 41.70 15.62 7.52
C VAL A 669 42.68 14.69 6.81
N ASP A 670 43.10 15.08 5.62
CA ASP A 670 44.01 14.39 4.71
C ASP A 670 43.50 13.04 4.17
N GLN A 671 42.18 12.81 4.17
CA GLN A 671 41.55 11.62 3.58
C GLN A 671 40.50 12.02 2.53
N TRP A 672 40.46 11.28 1.43
CA TRP A 672 39.37 11.35 0.45
C TRP A 672 38.17 10.57 0.96
N MET A 673 37.00 11.17 0.81
CA MET A 673 35.71 10.62 1.22
C MET A 673 34.69 10.95 0.13
N THR A 674 33.85 10.00 -0.24
CA THR A 674 32.71 10.19 -1.15
C THR A 674 31.49 10.65 -0.37
N TYR A 675 30.68 11.52 -0.98
CA TYR A 675 29.41 11.98 -0.44
C TYR A 675 28.33 11.87 -1.52
N THR A 676 27.25 11.15 -1.22
CA THR A 676 26.13 10.90 -2.12
C THR A 676 24.82 11.36 -1.49
N PHE A 677 24.02 12.15 -2.22
CA PHE A 677 22.71 12.65 -1.79
C PHE A 677 21.63 12.32 -2.82
N ASN A 678 20.50 11.77 -2.39
CA ASN A 678 19.40 11.42 -3.29
C ASN A 678 18.63 12.66 -3.76
N LEU A 679 18.19 12.67 -5.02
CA LEU A 679 17.38 13.74 -5.58
C LEU A 679 15.96 13.78 -4.99
N SER A 680 15.41 12.62 -4.61
CA SER A 680 14.12 12.50 -3.91
C SER A 680 14.15 13.25 -2.58
N ASP A 681 15.17 13.02 -1.75
CA ASP A 681 15.33 13.68 -0.44
C ASP A 681 15.45 15.20 -0.58
N LEU A 682 16.19 15.65 -1.59
CA LEU A 682 16.32 17.07 -1.89
C LEU A 682 14.98 17.67 -2.36
N ALA A 683 14.21 16.95 -3.18
CA ALA A 683 12.89 17.40 -3.62
C ALA A 683 11.88 17.49 -2.46
N ASP A 684 11.87 16.50 -1.57
CA ASP A 684 11.06 16.48 -0.35
C ASP A 684 11.46 17.60 0.62
N GLY A 685 12.75 17.94 0.67
CA GLY A 685 13.27 19.13 1.35
C GLY A 685 12.79 20.46 0.75
N GLY A 686 12.11 20.43 -0.40
CA GLY A 686 11.54 21.59 -1.08
C GLY A 686 12.38 22.14 -2.22
N LEU A 687 13.39 21.40 -2.70
CA LEU A 687 14.17 21.78 -3.89
C LEU A 687 13.36 21.53 -5.18
N ASP A 688 13.30 22.52 -6.06
CA ASP A 688 12.86 22.29 -7.44
C ASP A 688 14.00 21.66 -8.25
N VAL A 689 13.93 20.35 -8.45
CA VAL A 689 14.93 19.55 -9.18
C VAL A 689 14.94 19.79 -10.69
N SER A 690 13.97 20.52 -11.24
CA SER A 690 13.90 20.79 -12.69
C SER A 690 14.86 21.89 -13.17
N ALA A 691 15.54 22.57 -12.24
CA ALA A 691 16.36 23.74 -12.57
C ALA A 691 17.54 23.96 -11.59
N ILE A 692 18.23 22.89 -11.17
CA ILE A 692 19.37 22.94 -10.25
C ILE A 692 20.48 23.80 -10.85
N ASP A 693 20.96 24.80 -10.12
CA ASP A 693 21.92 25.78 -10.66
C ASP A 693 23.12 26.11 -9.76
N VAL A 694 23.16 25.58 -8.53
CA VAL A 694 24.30 25.73 -7.61
C VAL A 694 24.46 24.47 -6.75
N LEU A 695 25.70 23.99 -6.61
CA LEU A 695 26.13 22.97 -5.65
C LEU A 695 27.20 23.58 -4.73
N MET A 696 27.04 23.50 -3.41
CA MET A 696 27.97 24.09 -2.44
C MET A 696 28.33 23.10 -1.33
N VAL A 697 29.60 23.10 -0.92
CA VAL A 697 30.10 22.35 0.23
C VAL A 697 30.90 23.31 1.09
N PHE A 698 30.58 23.46 2.38
CA PHE A 698 31.26 24.41 3.26
C PHE A 698 31.08 24.08 4.75
N PRO A 699 32.01 24.48 5.64
CA PRO A 699 31.76 24.50 7.08
C PRO A 699 30.73 25.56 7.43
N ALA A 700 29.89 25.29 8.44
CA ALA A 700 28.79 26.13 8.90
C ALA A 700 29.16 27.62 8.93
N TRP A 701 28.22 28.45 8.49
CA TRP A 701 28.46 29.87 8.24
C TRP A 701 29.19 30.56 9.41
N GLY A 702 30.36 31.12 9.12
CA GLY A 702 31.17 31.85 10.09
C GLY A 702 32.10 31.00 10.97
N ALA A 703 32.07 29.68 10.84
CA ALA A 703 32.94 28.76 11.58
C ALA A 703 34.08 28.18 10.71
N GLY A 704 34.07 28.42 9.40
CA GLY A 704 35.03 27.83 8.45
C GLY A 704 36.44 28.42 8.42
N GLU A 705 36.77 29.45 9.20
CA GLU A 705 38.09 30.12 9.13
C GLU A 705 39.22 29.10 9.32
N GLY A 706 40.16 29.03 8.37
CA GLY A 706 41.31 28.12 8.40
C GLY A 706 41.10 26.80 7.66
N ALA A 707 39.89 26.54 7.16
CA ALA A 707 39.59 25.34 6.40
C ALA A 707 40.15 25.40 4.97
N THR A 708 40.78 24.32 4.51
CA THR A 708 41.13 24.07 3.11
C THR A 708 40.69 22.67 2.74
N TYR A 709 40.03 22.51 1.59
CA TYR A 709 39.49 21.24 1.13
C TYR A 709 39.48 21.16 -0.39
N ARG A 710 39.41 19.94 -0.92
CA ARG A 710 39.44 19.62 -2.35
C ARG A 710 38.18 18.85 -2.71
N LEU A 711 37.63 19.09 -3.90
CA LEU A 711 36.53 18.33 -4.48
C LEU A 711 36.94 17.70 -5.81
N ASP A 712 36.45 16.50 -6.07
CA ASP A 712 36.59 15.74 -7.31
C ASP A 712 35.29 14.96 -7.62
N ASN A 713 35.15 14.40 -8.83
CA ASN A 713 34.03 13.53 -9.25
C ASN A 713 32.61 14.07 -8.95
N VAL A 714 32.40 15.36 -9.13
CA VAL A 714 31.11 16.03 -8.87
C VAL A 714 30.12 15.75 -10.01
N LYS A 715 29.07 14.96 -9.74
CA LYS A 715 28.11 14.45 -10.75
C LYS A 715 26.65 14.51 -10.25
N ILE A 716 25.70 14.63 -11.19
CA ILE A 716 24.27 14.40 -10.99
C ILE A 716 23.81 13.35 -12.00
N TYR A 717 23.36 12.17 -11.57
CA TYR A 717 23.07 11.06 -12.47
C TYR A 717 22.21 9.97 -11.81
N ASP A 718 21.66 9.06 -12.59
CA ASP A 718 21.09 7.80 -12.11
C ASP A 718 22.22 6.74 -12.01
N PRO A 719 22.58 6.27 -10.79
CA PRO A 719 23.65 5.31 -10.58
C PRO A 719 23.33 3.93 -11.14
N ASN A 720 22.05 3.56 -11.24
CA ASN A 720 21.60 2.27 -11.75
C ASN A 720 21.58 2.24 -13.29
N ALA A 721 21.55 3.41 -13.92
CA ALA A 721 21.71 3.57 -15.36
C ALA A 721 23.17 3.89 -15.79
N SER A 722 24.13 3.91 -14.85
CA SER A 722 25.52 4.27 -15.13
C SER A 722 26.32 3.13 -15.77
N ALA A 723 27.20 3.47 -16.70
CA ALA A 723 28.08 2.51 -17.37
C ALA A 723 29.21 1.96 -16.45
N ASP A 724 29.43 2.56 -15.27
CA ASP A 724 30.57 2.30 -14.39
C ASP A 724 30.25 1.42 -13.16
N PHE A 725 29.01 0.96 -12.98
CA PHE A 725 28.62 0.09 -11.85
C PHE A 725 29.32 -1.29 -11.92
N ASN A 726 30.13 -1.63 -10.90
CA ASN A 726 30.90 -2.87 -10.83
C ASN A 726 30.54 -3.68 -9.57
N GLY A 727 29.42 -4.38 -9.64
CA GLY A 727 28.96 -5.20 -8.52
C GLY A 727 27.68 -5.96 -8.80
N HIS A 728 27.07 -6.40 -7.72
CA HIS A 728 25.81 -7.11 -7.70
C HIS A 728 24.96 -6.51 -6.60
N VAL A 729 23.95 -5.73 -6.99
CA VAL A 729 22.81 -5.48 -6.11
C VAL A 729 22.11 -6.83 -5.91
N LEU A 730 21.93 -7.22 -4.65
CA LEU A 730 21.20 -8.40 -4.18
C LEU A 730 19.79 -8.01 -3.70
N PHE A 731 19.64 -6.77 -3.25
CA PHE A 731 18.36 -6.17 -2.91
C PHE A 731 18.50 -4.64 -2.88
N ALA A 732 17.72 -3.91 -3.67
CA ALA A 732 17.53 -2.47 -3.53
C ALA A 732 16.17 -2.15 -4.17
N ASP A 733 15.20 -1.75 -3.36
CA ASP A 733 13.76 -1.78 -3.68
C ASP A 733 13.17 -3.19 -3.98
N GLU A 734 13.98 -4.06 -4.55
CA GLU A 734 13.60 -5.39 -4.99
C GLU A 734 14.82 -6.31 -4.92
N ALA A 735 14.59 -7.62 -4.72
CA ALA A 735 15.67 -8.61 -4.67
C ALA A 735 16.29 -8.77 -6.07
N LYS A 736 17.56 -9.16 -6.15
CA LYS A 736 18.20 -9.42 -7.45
C LYS A 736 17.55 -10.62 -8.11
N GLU A 737 17.40 -10.58 -9.43
CA GLU A 737 17.05 -11.76 -10.22
C GLU A 737 17.92 -12.98 -9.82
N GLY A 738 17.25 -14.07 -9.41
CA GLY A 738 17.86 -15.31 -8.91
C GLY A 738 18.20 -15.30 -7.42
N TRP A 739 17.76 -14.30 -6.66
CA TRP A 739 17.91 -14.16 -5.21
C TRP A 739 16.56 -13.79 -4.59
N ALA A 740 16.29 -14.25 -3.38
CA ALA A 740 15.04 -14.03 -2.68
C ALA A 740 15.27 -13.73 -1.21
N ILE A 741 14.42 -12.90 -0.62
CA ILE A 741 14.35 -12.76 0.84
C ILE A 741 13.80 -14.05 1.44
N TRP A 742 14.45 -14.57 2.47
CA TRP A 742 14.34 -15.96 2.86
C TRP A 742 14.45 -16.15 4.38
N ASP A 743 13.65 -17.08 4.89
CA ASP A 743 13.74 -17.64 6.24
C ASP A 743 14.17 -19.11 6.16
N CYS A 744 15.23 -19.46 6.88
CA CYS A 744 15.76 -20.83 6.87
C CYS A 744 14.81 -21.89 7.38
N CYS A 745 14.09 -21.59 8.44
CA CYS A 745 13.65 -22.65 9.34
C CYS A 745 12.66 -22.23 10.43
N GLY A 746 12.34 -20.94 10.55
CA GLY A 746 11.31 -20.41 11.45
C GLY A 746 9.91 -20.60 10.89
N GLY A 747 9.80 -20.65 9.57
CA GLY A 747 8.53 -20.77 8.85
C GLY A 747 7.76 -19.45 8.74
N SER A 748 8.42 -18.33 9.02
CA SER A 748 7.95 -17.00 8.66
C SER A 748 8.38 -16.64 7.24
N THR A 749 7.64 -15.71 6.62
CA THR A 749 7.91 -15.26 5.26
C THR A 749 8.38 -13.80 5.36
N PRO A 750 9.65 -13.50 5.07
CA PRO A 750 10.10 -12.13 4.93
C PRO A 750 9.28 -11.40 3.85
N THR A 751 9.07 -10.10 4.00
CA THR A 751 8.27 -9.28 3.08
C THR A 751 9.10 -8.14 2.51
N VAL A 752 8.65 -7.55 1.40
CA VAL A 752 9.21 -6.28 0.91
C VAL A 752 8.24 -5.18 1.31
N GLU A 753 8.69 -4.26 2.14
CA GLU A 753 7.89 -3.21 2.77
C GLU A 753 8.37 -1.84 2.30
N ASN A 754 7.45 -1.00 1.83
CA ASN A 754 7.76 0.42 1.61
C ASN A 754 8.05 1.08 2.98
N ASP A 755 9.27 1.57 3.17
CA ASP A 755 9.68 2.19 4.43
C ASP A 755 9.42 3.70 4.45
N ASP A 756 10.14 4.46 3.63
CA ASP A 756 10.00 5.91 3.50
C ASP A 756 10.43 6.39 2.10
N THR A 757 10.26 7.69 1.80
CA THR A 757 10.61 8.24 0.48
C THR A 757 12.10 8.11 0.13
N ALA A 758 12.98 7.88 1.13
CA ALA A 758 14.42 7.81 0.95
C ALA A 758 14.90 6.38 0.61
N HIS A 759 14.29 5.35 1.20
CA HIS A 759 14.72 3.94 1.05
C HIS A 759 13.72 3.08 0.28
N GLY A 760 12.58 3.65 -0.14
CA GLY A 760 11.60 2.94 -0.95
C GLY A 760 11.20 1.60 -0.36
N MET A 761 11.36 0.53 -1.12
CA MET A 761 10.97 -0.83 -0.78
C MET A 761 12.12 -1.59 -0.09
N THR A 762 11.86 -2.19 1.07
CA THR A 762 12.89 -2.75 1.94
C THR A 762 12.54 -4.16 2.39
N ALA A 763 13.49 -5.07 2.47
CA ALA A 763 13.29 -6.44 2.90
C ALA A 763 13.03 -6.52 4.42
N GLU A 764 11.78 -6.66 4.86
CA GLU A 764 11.41 -6.85 6.25
C GLU A 764 11.46 -8.33 6.68
N PHE A 765 12.06 -8.56 7.84
CA PHE A 765 12.25 -9.84 8.48
C PHE A 765 11.65 -9.82 9.89
N VAL A 766 10.74 -10.76 10.17
CA VAL A 766 10.00 -10.86 11.44
C VAL A 766 10.33 -12.17 12.15
N ILE A 767 11.12 -12.12 13.21
CA ILE A 767 11.49 -13.32 13.97
C ILE A 767 10.47 -13.58 15.09
N GLY A 768 9.71 -14.65 14.93
CA GLY A 768 8.77 -15.14 15.95
C GLY A 768 9.38 -16.09 16.97
N ALA A 769 8.51 -16.76 17.73
CA ALA A 769 8.91 -17.64 18.84
C ALA A 769 9.67 -18.90 18.41
N ALA A 770 9.57 -19.29 17.14
CA ALA A 770 10.38 -20.35 16.56
C ALA A 770 11.75 -19.77 16.17
N PRO A 771 12.87 -20.28 16.73
CA PRO A 771 14.21 -19.81 16.39
C PRO A 771 14.50 -19.95 14.90
N THR A 772 15.04 -18.90 14.30
CA THR A 772 15.41 -18.90 12.89
C THR A 772 16.52 -17.90 12.55
N VAL A 773 17.02 -17.97 11.31
CA VAL A 773 17.89 -16.99 10.65
C VAL A 773 17.29 -16.62 9.30
N MET A 774 17.43 -15.35 8.92
CA MET A 774 16.82 -14.84 7.69
C MET A 774 17.77 -13.91 6.94
N GLY A 775 17.51 -13.74 5.66
CA GLY A 775 18.39 -13.02 4.77
C GLY A 775 17.96 -13.09 3.32
N ILE A 776 18.89 -12.96 2.40
CA ILE A 776 18.69 -13.10 0.96
C ILE A 776 19.44 -14.35 0.49
N LEU A 777 18.72 -15.29 -0.11
CA LEU A 777 19.22 -16.58 -0.57
C LEU A 777 19.07 -16.68 -2.08
N ALA A 778 20.13 -17.13 -2.75
CA ALA A 778 20.13 -17.42 -4.18
C ALA A 778 19.39 -18.73 -4.50
N ASP A 779 18.60 -18.73 -5.58
CA ASP A 779 17.86 -19.92 -5.96
C ASP A 779 18.76 -21.16 -6.18
N ASP A 780 18.16 -22.35 -6.06
CA ASP A 780 18.87 -23.63 -6.22
C ASP A 780 19.69 -23.69 -7.53
N GLY A 781 21.02 -23.68 -7.39
CA GLY A 781 21.98 -23.74 -8.51
C GLY A 781 22.39 -22.37 -9.07
N VAL A 782 21.87 -21.27 -8.52
CA VAL A 782 22.37 -19.92 -8.68
C VAL A 782 23.52 -19.73 -7.70
N LEU A 783 24.68 -19.40 -8.24
CA LEU A 783 25.89 -19.13 -7.47
C LEU A 783 26.44 -17.80 -7.98
N LEU A 784 26.66 -16.86 -7.07
CA LEU A 784 27.24 -15.57 -7.39
C LEU A 784 28.77 -15.65 -7.27
N ASP A 785 29.44 -15.35 -8.37
CA ASP A 785 30.90 -15.30 -8.45
C ASP A 785 31.38 -13.86 -8.22
N ALA A 786 31.79 -13.57 -6.98
CA ALA A 786 32.39 -12.30 -6.58
C ALA A 786 33.93 -12.32 -6.70
N SER A 787 34.53 -13.30 -7.36
CA SER A 787 36.00 -13.44 -7.45
C SER A 787 36.67 -12.25 -8.12
N SER A 788 35.99 -11.58 -9.04
CA SER A 788 36.47 -10.36 -9.70
C SER A 788 36.57 -9.16 -8.73
N LEU A 789 35.84 -9.23 -7.61
CA LEU A 789 35.75 -8.16 -6.61
C LEU A 789 36.69 -8.39 -5.41
N LEU A 790 37.32 -9.56 -5.27
CA LEU A 790 38.07 -9.98 -4.06
C LEU A 790 39.02 -8.93 -3.45
N ALA A 791 39.77 -8.21 -4.28
CA ALA A 791 40.85 -7.34 -3.80
C ALA A 791 40.35 -6.13 -2.99
N ASN A 792 39.22 -5.54 -3.41
CA ASN A 792 38.70 -4.28 -2.87
C ASN A 792 37.19 -4.33 -2.56
N GLY A 793 36.52 -5.43 -2.88
CA GLY A 793 35.07 -5.52 -2.78
C GLY A 793 34.58 -5.72 -1.35
N VAL A 794 33.33 -5.33 -1.15
CA VAL A 794 32.64 -5.38 0.13
C VAL A 794 31.27 -6.03 -0.05
N VAL A 795 30.78 -6.57 1.06
CA VAL A 795 29.36 -6.84 1.26
C VAL A 795 28.83 -5.68 2.10
N GLN A 796 27.85 -4.97 1.57
CA GLN A 796 27.21 -3.83 2.23
C GLN A 796 25.69 -4.03 2.24
N PHE A 797 25.05 -3.56 3.30
CA PHE A 797 23.60 -3.46 3.40
C PHE A 797 23.24 -2.40 4.44
N GLU A 798 22.04 -1.89 4.34
CA GLU A 798 21.42 -1.04 5.35
C GLU A 798 20.45 -1.87 6.17
N LEU A 799 20.33 -1.55 7.45
CA LEU A 799 19.47 -2.26 8.39
C LEU A 799 18.73 -1.25 9.26
N LYS A 800 17.41 -1.37 9.33
CA LYS A 800 16.58 -0.69 10.32
C LYS A 800 15.92 -1.71 11.22
N VAL A 801 16.22 -1.66 12.52
CA VAL A 801 15.50 -2.49 13.49
C VAL A 801 14.20 -1.77 13.85
N VAL A 802 13.09 -2.21 13.28
CA VAL A 802 11.75 -1.68 13.57
C VAL A 802 11.32 -2.06 14.99
N ASN A 803 11.60 -3.30 15.39
CA ASN A 803 11.38 -3.78 16.75
C ASN A 803 12.55 -4.65 17.23
N ALA A 804 13.04 -4.37 18.44
CA ALA A 804 14.14 -5.14 19.02
C ALA A 804 13.66 -6.54 19.49
N PRO A 805 14.56 -7.54 19.58
CA PRO A 805 14.22 -8.83 20.17
C PRO A 805 13.77 -8.67 21.63
N ASN A 806 12.85 -9.53 22.05
CA ASN A 806 12.35 -9.60 23.43
C ASN A 806 13.51 -9.85 24.44
N ASP A 807 14.55 -10.57 24.03
CA ASP A 807 15.80 -10.68 24.79
C ASP A 807 16.74 -9.52 24.44
N ALA A 808 16.74 -8.48 25.28
CA ALA A 808 17.59 -7.30 25.14
C ALA A 808 19.11 -7.60 25.24
N SER A 809 19.52 -8.82 25.56
CA SER A 809 20.93 -9.26 25.53
C SER A 809 21.34 -9.99 24.25
N SER A 810 20.38 -10.19 23.32
CA SER A 810 20.60 -10.83 22.02
C SER A 810 21.63 -10.06 21.19
N THR A 811 22.59 -10.78 20.62
CA THR A 811 23.63 -10.21 19.75
C THR A 811 23.17 -10.33 18.30
N TRP A 812 23.20 -9.24 17.53
CA TRP A 812 22.91 -9.27 16.10
C TRP A 812 24.13 -9.76 15.31
N LEU A 813 23.88 -10.66 14.36
CA LEU A 813 24.88 -11.39 13.59
C LEU A 813 24.61 -11.18 12.10
N PHE A 814 25.69 -11.08 11.33
CA PHE A 814 25.73 -11.21 9.89
C PHE A 814 26.31 -12.58 9.54
N LYS A 815 25.75 -13.26 8.55
CA LYS A 815 26.26 -14.52 8.04
C LYS A 815 26.20 -14.57 6.53
N ILE A 816 27.21 -15.14 5.90
CA ILE A 816 27.27 -15.32 4.45
C ILE A 816 27.77 -16.73 4.15
N GLU A 817 27.18 -17.39 3.15
CA GLU A 817 27.47 -18.78 2.81
C GLU A 817 27.70 -18.95 1.30
N SER A 818 28.37 -20.06 0.96
CA SER A 818 28.64 -20.46 -0.41
C SER A 818 28.41 -21.97 -0.63
N ASP A 819 27.90 -22.32 -1.81
CA ASP A 819 27.65 -23.67 -2.31
C ASP A 819 26.91 -24.56 -1.28
N GLY A 820 25.72 -24.14 -0.88
CA GLY A 820 24.83 -24.84 0.03
C GLY A 820 25.43 -25.01 1.42
N ALA A 821 26.04 -23.94 1.95
CA ALA A 821 26.77 -23.92 3.23
C ALA A 821 28.05 -24.78 3.26
N SER A 822 28.63 -25.12 2.11
CA SER A 822 29.94 -25.82 2.05
C SER A 822 31.06 -24.98 2.67
N THR A 823 30.96 -23.66 2.54
CA THR A 823 31.71 -22.68 3.33
C THR A 823 30.77 -21.61 3.86
N ALA A 824 31.05 -21.08 5.05
CA ALA A 824 30.25 -20.03 5.67
C ALA A 824 31.10 -19.20 6.63
N VAL A 825 30.76 -17.93 6.77
CA VAL A 825 31.35 -17.02 7.75
C VAL A 825 30.21 -16.31 8.50
N GLU A 826 30.31 -16.24 9.83
CA GLU A 826 29.33 -15.63 10.73
C GLU A 826 30.06 -14.68 11.68
N LEU A 827 29.61 -13.43 11.77
CA LEU A 827 30.24 -12.35 12.53
C LEU A 827 29.17 -11.52 13.27
N PRO A 828 29.46 -10.96 14.46
CA PRO A 828 28.62 -9.93 15.08
C PRO A 828 28.51 -8.67 14.21
N LEU A 829 27.35 -7.99 14.23
CA LEU A 829 27.19 -6.70 13.54
C LEU A 829 28.19 -5.64 14.01
N THR A 830 28.61 -5.71 15.28
CA THR A 830 29.64 -4.81 15.84
C THR A 830 31.05 -5.08 15.31
N ASP A 831 31.26 -6.16 14.55
CA ASP A 831 32.52 -6.45 13.88
C ASP A 831 32.54 -5.88 12.43
N SER A 832 31.46 -5.20 11.99
CA SER A 832 31.45 -4.40 10.76
C SER A 832 32.44 -3.22 10.87
N GLN A 833 32.74 -2.57 9.75
CA GLN A 833 33.64 -1.41 9.74
C GLN A 833 33.11 -0.24 10.58
N GLU A 834 31.80 -0.07 10.63
CA GLU A 834 31.11 0.95 11.42
C GLU A 834 31.20 0.65 12.93
N GLY A 835 31.28 -0.63 13.31
CA GLY A 835 31.56 -1.06 14.68
C GLY A 835 30.45 -0.75 15.68
N VAL A 836 29.23 -0.52 15.18
CA VAL A 836 28.05 -0.13 15.97
C VAL A 836 27.06 -1.27 16.11
N ALA A 837 26.26 -1.22 17.16
CA ALA A 837 25.10 -2.09 17.31
C ALA A 837 23.86 -1.40 16.72
N PRO A 838 22.86 -2.17 16.26
CA PRO A 838 21.63 -1.59 15.73
C PRO A 838 20.82 -0.84 16.79
N THR A 839 20.22 0.27 16.36
CA THR A 839 19.35 1.16 17.14
C THR A 839 17.94 1.09 16.58
N VAL A 840 16.94 0.98 17.47
CA VAL A 840 15.54 0.79 17.05
C VAL A 840 15.01 2.06 16.40
N GLY A 841 14.43 1.92 15.20
CA GLY A 841 13.80 2.98 14.43
C GLY A 841 14.74 3.80 13.55
N GLU A 842 16.05 3.51 13.57
CA GLU A 842 17.06 4.19 12.75
C GLU A 842 17.62 3.25 11.68
N TRP A 843 17.73 3.73 10.43
CA TRP A 843 18.50 3.06 9.38
C TRP A 843 20.00 3.19 9.67
N GLN A 844 20.73 2.09 9.56
CA GLN A 844 22.18 2.04 9.77
C GLN A 844 22.84 1.12 8.74
N THR A 845 23.94 1.58 8.14
CA THR A 845 24.73 0.82 7.17
C THR A 845 25.73 -0.12 7.87
N TYR A 846 25.94 -1.31 7.30
CA TYR A 846 26.92 -2.29 7.78
C TYR A 846 27.78 -2.81 6.62
N THR A 847 29.10 -2.72 6.78
CA THR A 847 30.08 -3.07 5.72
C THR A 847 31.09 -4.12 6.16
N TYR A 848 31.30 -5.15 5.34
CA TYR A 848 32.31 -6.22 5.54
C TYR A 848 33.21 -6.41 4.32
N SER A 849 34.52 -6.55 4.51
CA SER A 849 35.46 -6.79 3.40
C SER A 849 35.33 -8.21 2.83
N LEU A 850 35.20 -8.35 1.51
CA LEU A 850 35.25 -9.66 0.85
C LEU A 850 36.58 -10.39 1.08
N GLN A 851 37.69 -9.64 1.20
CA GLN A 851 39.01 -10.22 1.48
C GLN A 851 39.08 -10.86 2.86
N ASP A 852 38.48 -10.23 3.88
CA ASP A 852 38.43 -10.76 5.24
C ASP A 852 37.49 -11.98 5.34
N LEU A 853 36.35 -11.94 4.62
CA LEU A 853 35.43 -13.09 4.53
C LEU A 853 36.09 -14.27 3.81
N PHE A 854 36.84 -14.02 2.74
CA PHE A 854 37.64 -15.04 2.04
C PHE A 854 38.74 -15.64 2.92
N ASP A 855 39.49 -14.80 3.65
CA ASP A 855 40.55 -15.26 4.57
C ASP A 855 39.98 -16.04 5.77
N ALA A 856 38.74 -15.73 6.17
CA ALA A 856 37.96 -16.48 7.15
C ALA A 856 37.40 -17.82 6.60
N GLY A 857 37.50 -18.04 5.28
CA GLY A 857 37.25 -19.32 4.63
C GLY A 857 36.00 -19.39 3.75
N LEU A 858 35.38 -18.27 3.39
CA LEU A 858 34.26 -18.21 2.43
C LEU A 858 34.74 -18.44 0.99
N ASP A 859 34.06 -19.29 0.22
CA ASP A 859 34.25 -19.41 -1.23
C ASP A 859 33.47 -18.33 -1.97
N ILE A 860 34.12 -17.20 -2.22
CA ILE A 860 33.49 -16.05 -2.87
C ILE A 860 33.14 -16.27 -4.34
N SER A 861 33.53 -17.39 -4.95
CA SER A 861 33.17 -17.71 -6.34
C SER A 861 31.79 -18.35 -6.48
N ALA A 862 31.14 -18.64 -5.35
CA ALA A 862 29.92 -19.42 -5.31
C ALA A 862 28.99 -19.00 -4.16
N ILE A 863 28.87 -17.69 -3.91
CA ILE A 863 28.03 -17.16 -2.83
C ILE A 863 26.56 -17.40 -3.17
N ASP A 864 25.81 -17.89 -2.20
CA ASP A 864 24.39 -18.23 -2.38
C ASP A 864 23.51 -17.85 -1.19
N VAL A 865 24.07 -17.31 -0.10
CA VAL A 865 23.25 -16.69 0.95
C VAL A 865 23.95 -15.53 1.61
N LEU A 866 23.18 -14.50 1.91
CA LEU A 866 23.52 -13.44 2.87
C LEU A 866 22.42 -13.39 3.92
N MET A 867 22.76 -13.29 5.21
CA MET A 867 21.81 -13.26 6.31
C MET A 867 22.19 -12.22 7.36
N VAL A 868 21.19 -11.63 7.98
CA VAL A 868 21.31 -10.73 9.12
C VAL A 868 20.26 -11.16 10.13
N PHE A 869 20.62 -11.44 11.38
CA PHE A 869 19.67 -11.94 12.39
C PHE A 869 20.21 -11.76 13.82
N PRO A 870 19.34 -11.62 14.84
CA PRO A 870 19.70 -11.80 16.24
C PRO A 870 20.10 -13.26 16.52
N ALA A 871 21.02 -13.47 17.46
CA ALA A 871 21.58 -14.77 17.77
C ALA A 871 20.52 -15.88 17.91
N TRP A 872 20.88 -17.09 17.48
CA TRP A 872 19.93 -18.19 17.37
C TRP A 872 19.13 -18.43 18.66
N GLY A 873 17.81 -18.33 18.55
CA GLY A 873 16.87 -18.57 19.64
C GLY A 873 16.71 -17.41 20.63
N THR A 874 17.33 -16.26 20.38
CA THR A 874 17.14 -15.01 21.15
C THR A 874 16.49 -13.90 20.32
N GLY A 875 16.10 -14.18 19.08
CA GLY A 875 15.50 -13.22 18.15
C GLY A 875 13.99 -13.00 18.28
N ASP A 876 13.28 -13.77 19.12
CA ASP A 876 11.81 -13.67 19.25
C ASP A 876 11.35 -12.23 19.49
N GLY A 877 10.42 -11.76 18.66
CA GLY A 877 9.87 -10.41 18.66
C GLY A 877 10.62 -9.39 17.80
N ALA A 878 11.78 -9.75 17.22
CA ALA A 878 12.54 -8.82 16.39
C ALA A 878 11.88 -8.59 15.02
N VAL A 879 11.75 -7.33 14.62
CA VAL A 879 11.36 -6.90 13.27
C VAL A 879 12.43 -5.98 12.75
N TYR A 880 12.95 -6.26 11.56
CA TYR A 880 13.99 -5.45 10.97
C TYR A 880 13.92 -5.46 9.45
N ARG A 881 14.32 -4.36 8.84
CA ARG A 881 14.32 -4.17 7.39
C ARG A 881 15.75 -4.12 6.88
N LEU A 882 16.02 -4.72 5.73
CA LEU A 882 17.25 -4.56 4.98
C LEU A 882 16.98 -3.81 3.68
N ASP A 883 17.87 -2.93 3.30
CA ASP A 883 17.84 -2.29 1.99
C ASP A 883 19.27 -2.13 1.46
N ASN A 884 19.41 -1.83 0.17
CA ASN A 884 20.70 -1.61 -0.49
C ASN A 884 21.72 -2.73 -0.20
N VAL A 885 21.25 -3.98 -0.22
CA VAL A 885 22.09 -5.16 -0.04
C VAL A 885 22.88 -5.41 -1.32
N MET A 886 24.18 -5.21 -1.25
CA MET A 886 25.06 -5.25 -2.40
C MET A 886 26.35 -6.02 -2.10
N ILE A 887 26.83 -6.75 -3.10
CA ILE A 887 28.21 -7.21 -3.18
C ILE A 887 28.88 -6.39 -4.27
N THR A 888 29.66 -5.39 -3.89
CA THR A 888 30.15 -4.37 -4.82
C THR A 888 31.61 -4.06 -4.58
N ALA A 889 32.30 -3.54 -5.59
CA ALA A 889 33.58 -2.89 -5.42
C ALA A 889 33.36 -1.37 -5.40
N PRO A 890 33.41 -0.74 -4.21
CA PRO A 890 33.36 0.72 -4.09
C PRO A 890 34.59 1.38 -4.71
#